data_AF-F4PGF0-F1
#
_entry.id   AF-F4PGF0-F1
#
_cell.length_a   1.000
_cell.length_b   1.000
_cell.length_c   1.000
_cell.angle_alpha   90.00
_cell.angle_beta   90.00
_cell.angle_gamma   90.00
#
_symmetry.space_group_name_H-M   'P 1'
#
loop_
_entity.id
_entity.type
_entity.pdbx_description
1 polymer ?
#
loop_
_entity_poly.entity_id
_entity_poly.type
_entity_poly.pdbx_seq_one_letter_code
_entity_poly.pdbx_strand_id
1 'polypeptide(L)'
;MQIFGRAGRPQFDTFGESFLLTTHDKLHHYLMLMSAAMPIESRFITNLVDHLNAEIVLGTVSNVREAVTWLGYTYLYIRMIANPHVYGIPLNEVGHDPTLEQFRHKLIENAAVQLEKSKMIRFDRASGNFFTTDLGRIASHYYIKHPSIETFNEILKEHMNQEQILTLLTNSSEFENVNLREEETRELTQLSENHLIIPQQSRVINTELLDLRPLPKEALKNPQLEALFKFSHFNPIQTQVFHTLYYTNNNVLLGSPTGSGKTICAELAMFKVFRDEPHMKIVYIAPLKALVRERMNDWSDKLEKKLGKKLVELTGDYTPNVIALQNADVVTTTPEKWDGISRNWKNRSGYCQSYGYDLQADWTSNDEQTNLCIDQDVLATQASVGFLYDPFPVESHLKEFLHDHLNAEIVSGTINNKQQAIEYLTNTFLFRRLLQSPTYYGCEDNSVRSINRFLSELLDNTLDDLQIAKCVSIDENTDDIEPLILGRIASFYYLNFRTVRLFSNNIRADNDIRSLLRILSLAHEYSEFPVRHAEDIINEEFNQRLPIKVEDYLSEHTKVHLLMQAHFERCALPIPDYVTDTKTALDQGIRILQAMIDVAYECGFFATVVQTIRLLQMLVQGRWEQTTDGKDTSLATLPHISLEAADQIAAQLGCKNLKELVLAFNVKPNNNNSKDNKNNKDIVERFKLLIEHQLSMPPTHCRETINVIQHLPIIKISEINQSDALVSRSKPHTVKILVQRENKGFHNNFCHAPQYPKNKDEGWIVVLTDENENFVAFKRLQGLKQHGNQKNNSSLVSFNINIPDNVDANTLVYHVKCYSDSYMGLDYFHTFTVKLEPKKK
;
A
#
# COMPACT_ATOMS: atom_id res chain seq x y z
N MET A 1 0.38 -3.29 60.44
CA MET A 1 -1.09 -3.31 60.24
C MET A 1 -1.57 -4.45 59.35
N GLN A 2 -1.12 -4.59 58.09
CA GLN A 2 -1.68 -5.61 57.17
C GLN A 2 -1.54 -7.07 57.62
N ILE A 3 -0.43 -7.43 58.29
CA ILE A 3 -0.23 -8.77 58.86
C ILE A 3 -1.20 -9.04 60.03
N PHE A 4 -1.44 -8.04 60.89
CA PHE A 4 -2.36 -8.12 62.03
C PHE A 4 -3.83 -8.14 61.60
N GLY A 5 -4.19 -7.47 60.50
CA GLY A 5 -5.54 -7.52 59.94
C GLY A 5 -5.94 -8.89 59.39
N ARG A 6 -5.00 -9.85 59.31
CA ARG A 6 -5.27 -11.26 58.98
C ARG A 6 -5.50 -12.13 60.22
N ALA A 7 -5.36 -11.57 61.42
CA ALA A 7 -5.59 -12.30 62.67
C ALA A 7 -7.08 -12.35 63.01
N GLY A 8 -7.64 -13.55 63.07
CA GLY A 8 -9.07 -13.80 63.27
C GLY A 8 -9.85 -13.79 61.95
N ARG A 9 -10.59 -14.86 61.68
CA ARG A 9 -11.46 -14.98 60.50
C ARG A 9 -12.87 -14.52 60.87
N PRO A 10 -13.42 -13.49 60.21
CA PRO A 10 -14.70 -12.87 60.61
C PRO A 10 -15.91 -13.82 60.67
N GLN A 11 -15.87 -14.94 59.94
CA GLN A 11 -16.98 -15.91 59.87
C GLN A 11 -16.85 -17.09 60.85
N PHE A 12 -15.66 -17.32 61.42
CA PHE A 12 -15.34 -18.55 62.14
C PHE A 12 -14.78 -18.32 63.55
N ASP A 13 -14.04 -17.23 63.77
CA ASP A 13 -13.33 -16.99 65.01
C ASP A 13 -14.02 -15.85 65.79
N THR A 14 -14.20 -16.02 67.11
CA THR A 14 -14.86 -15.02 67.98
C THR A 14 -13.91 -13.89 68.40
N PHE A 15 -12.60 -14.11 68.33
CA PHE A 15 -11.55 -13.11 68.50
C PHE A 15 -10.31 -13.53 67.69
N GLY A 16 -9.46 -12.57 67.34
CA GLY A 16 -8.19 -12.81 66.64
C GLY A 16 -6.99 -12.51 67.54
N GLU A 17 -6.08 -13.47 67.68
CA GLU A 17 -4.82 -13.29 68.40
C GLU A 17 -3.65 -13.14 67.42
N SER A 18 -2.70 -12.28 67.76
CA SER A 18 -1.50 -12.04 66.96
C SER A 18 -0.32 -11.71 67.86
N PHE A 19 0.82 -12.33 67.57
CA PHE A 19 2.04 -12.17 68.35
C PHE A 19 3.08 -11.42 67.51
N LEU A 20 3.57 -10.30 68.03
CA LEU A 20 4.68 -9.56 67.44
C LEU A 20 5.95 -9.83 68.24
N LEU A 21 6.91 -10.51 67.62
CA LEU A 21 8.26 -10.60 68.17
C LEU A 21 9.09 -9.44 67.61
N THR A 22 9.59 -8.59 68.49
CA THR A 22 10.43 -7.43 68.12
C THR A 22 11.45 -7.17 69.22
N THR A 23 12.47 -6.38 68.89
CA THR A 23 13.45 -5.87 69.86
C THR A 23 12.78 -4.90 70.83
N HIS A 24 13.18 -4.90 72.09
CA HIS A 24 12.58 -4.05 73.13
C HIS A 24 12.49 -2.57 72.72
N ASP A 25 13.51 -2.04 72.04
CA ASP A 25 13.57 -0.64 71.60
C ASP A 25 12.48 -0.25 70.59
N LYS A 26 11.97 -1.23 69.83
CA LYS A 26 10.93 -1.02 68.82
C LYS A 26 9.52 -1.34 69.36
N LEU A 27 9.42 -1.91 70.57
CA LEU A 27 8.15 -2.31 71.17
C LEU A 27 7.18 -1.12 71.29
N HIS A 28 7.66 0.02 71.79
CA HIS A 28 6.84 1.23 71.95
C HIS A 28 6.31 1.76 70.61
N HIS A 29 7.15 1.76 69.57
CA HIS A 29 6.76 2.17 68.22
C HIS A 29 5.61 1.31 67.66
N TYR A 30 5.72 -0.01 67.77
CA TYR A 30 4.68 -0.91 67.29
C TYR A 30 3.40 -0.88 68.14
N LEU A 31 3.51 -0.69 69.46
CA LEU A 31 2.34 -0.49 70.32
C LEU A 31 1.55 0.77 69.92
N MET A 32 2.25 1.89 69.69
CA MET A 32 1.64 3.15 69.22
C MET A 32 1.02 3.04 67.82
N LEU A 33 1.62 2.24 66.93
CA LEU A 33 1.10 1.96 65.60
C LEU A 33 -0.21 1.16 65.66
N MET A 34 -0.35 0.24 66.62
CA MET A 34 -1.51 -0.64 66.78
C MET A 34 -2.67 0.00 67.56
N SER A 35 -2.40 0.94 68.47
CA SER A 35 -3.40 1.61 69.33
C SER A 35 -4.06 2.85 68.69
N ALA A 36 -3.85 3.08 67.39
CA ALA A 36 -4.35 4.21 66.59
C ALA A 36 -3.83 5.61 67.00
N ALA A 37 -2.71 5.70 67.75
CA ALA A 37 -2.21 6.96 68.31
C ALA A 37 -1.12 7.67 67.47
N MET A 38 -0.76 7.16 66.29
CA MET A 38 0.24 7.82 65.43
C MET A 38 -0.45 8.70 64.36
N PRO A 39 -0.26 10.04 64.39
CA PRO A 39 -0.73 10.89 63.31
C PRO A 39 0.02 10.56 62.01
N ILE A 40 -0.73 10.47 60.91
CA ILE A 40 -0.14 10.32 59.57
C ILE A 40 0.42 11.69 59.17
N GLU A 41 1.73 11.75 58.94
CA GLU A 41 2.44 12.96 58.52
C GLU A 41 2.98 12.81 57.09
N SER A 42 3.08 13.93 56.37
CA SER A 42 3.56 13.97 55.00
C SER A 42 5.09 13.92 54.93
N ARG A 43 5.63 13.07 54.05
CA ARG A 43 7.06 13.07 53.67
C ARG A 43 7.34 13.79 52.36
N PHE A 44 6.34 14.46 51.77
CA PHE A 44 6.45 15.06 50.44
C PHE A 44 7.57 16.11 50.32
N ILE A 45 7.94 16.78 51.42
CA ILE A 45 9.05 17.75 51.45
C ILE A 45 10.37 17.14 50.95
N THR A 46 10.65 15.86 51.24
CA THR A 46 11.95 15.26 50.86
C THR A 46 12.13 15.14 49.36
N ASN A 47 11.04 14.99 48.61
CA ASN A 47 11.04 14.75 47.17
C ASN A 47 10.36 15.91 46.41
N LEU A 48 10.13 17.05 47.07
CA LEU A 48 9.43 18.19 46.50
C LEU A 48 10.08 18.68 45.20
N VAL A 49 11.41 18.63 45.14
CA VAL A 49 12.24 19.05 44.01
C VAL A 49 11.91 18.24 42.76
N ASP A 50 11.89 16.91 42.87
CA ASP A 50 11.65 16.01 41.74
C ASP A 50 10.19 16.08 41.27
N HIS A 51 9.24 16.18 42.22
CA HIS A 51 7.83 16.34 41.90
C HIS A 51 7.52 17.70 41.25
N LEU A 52 8.17 18.78 41.70
CA LEU A 52 8.04 20.09 41.07
C LEU A 52 8.56 20.05 39.62
N ASN A 53 9.70 19.39 39.37
CA ASN A 53 10.22 19.21 38.01
C ASN A 53 9.23 18.45 37.11
N ALA A 54 8.57 17.41 37.63
CA ALA A 54 7.59 16.64 36.85
C ALA A 54 6.41 17.51 36.38
N GLU A 55 5.87 18.37 37.24
CA GLU A 55 4.78 19.29 36.88
C GLU A 55 5.24 20.38 35.90
N ILE A 56 6.47 20.87 36.04
CA ILE A 56 7.07 21.82 35.09
C ILE A 56 7.24 21.15 33.71
N VAL A 57 7.67 19.89 33.66
CA VAL A 57 7.82 19.11 32.42
C VAL A 57 6.50 18.78 31.75
N LEU A 58 5.48 18.43 32.54
CA LEU A 58 4.11 18.21 32.06
C LEU A 58 3.45 19.50 31.54
N GLY A 59 3.98 20.67 31.93
CA GLY A 59 3.45 21.98 31.57
C GLY A 59 2.23 22.39 32.40
N THR A 60 1.93 21.67 33.48
CA THR A 60 0.87 22.02 34.45
C THR A 60 1.29 23.19 35.34
N VAL A 61 2.59 23.41 35.51
CA VAL A 61 3.18 24.50 36.31
C VAL A 61 4.20 25.26 35.47
N SER A 62 3.94 26.53 35.18
CA SER A 62 4.81 27.38 34.36
C SER A 62 5.53 28.48 35.15
N ASN A 63 5.06 28.78 36.36
CA ASN A 63 5.59 29.86 37.20
C ASN A 63 5.42 29.56 38.70
N VAL A 64 6.11 30.34 39.53
CA VAL A 64 6.12 30.18 41.00
C VAL A 64 4.71 30.29 41.59
N ARG A 65 3.84 31.13 41.04
CA ARG A 65 2.46 31.29 41.57
C ARG A 65 1.64 30.02 41.34
N GLU A 66 1.70 29.47 40.12
CA GLU A 66 1.06 28.18 39.79
C GLU A 66 1.62 27.04 40.63
N ALA A 67 2.94 27.01 40.87
CA ALA A 67 3.56 26.03 41.75
C ALA A 67 3.09 26.14 43.21
N VAL A 68 2.89 27.36 43.72
CA VAL A 68 2.34 27.61 45.06
C VAL A 68 0.88 27.16 45.16
N THR A 69 0.10 27.31 44.08
CA THR A 69 -1.27 26.78 43.98
C THR A 69 -1.27 25.26 43.91
N TRP A 70 -0.39 24.65 43.11
CA TRP A 70 -0.19 23.20 43.03
C TRP A 70 0.13 22.60 44.40
N LEU A 71 1.07 23.21 45.13
CA LEU A 71 1.43 22.78 46.49
C LEU A 71 0.24 22.88 47.46
N GLY A 72 -0.70 23.79 47.20
CA GLY A 72 -1.98 23.91 47.92
C GLY A 72 -2.94 22.73 47.74
N TYR A 73 -2.81 21.92 46.69
CA TYR A 73 -3.60 20.70 46.50
C TYR A 73 -3.01 19.48 47.21
N THR A 74 -1.80 19.61 47.79
CA THR A 74 -1.09 18.46 48.37
C THR A 74 -1.52 18.15 49.80
N TYR A 75 -1.38 16.87 50.19
CA TYR A 75 -1.56 16.45 51.58
C TYR A 75 -0.59 17.15 52.54
N LEU A 76 0.59 17.54 52.04
CA LEU A 76 1.58 18.31 52.79
C LEU A 76 1.00 19.64 53.29
N TYR A 77 0.32 20.40 52.43
CA TYR A 77 -0.29 21.67 52.82
C TYR A 77 -1.36 21.50 53.91
N ILE A 78 -2.22 20.49 53.76
CA ILE A 78 -3.26 20.17 54.75
C ILE A 78 -2.62 19.88 56.13
N ARG A 79 -1.53 19.10 56.15
CA ARG A 79 -0.80 18.78 57.40
C ARG A 79 -0.02 19.95 57.96
N MET A 80 0.55 20.81 57.12
CA MET A 80 1.25 22.03 57.55
C MET A 80 0.32 23.01 58.26
N ILE A 81 -0.95 23.13 57.84
CA ILE A 81 -1.95 23.92 58.58
C ILE A 81 -2.33 23.23 59.89
N ALA A 82 -2.56 21.92 59.86
CA ALA A 82 -3.06 21.17 61.02
C ALA A 82 -2.02 21.00 62.15
N ASN A 83 -0.74 20.84 61.80
CA ASN A 83 0.36 20.66 62.75
C ASN A 83 1.65 21.36 62.25
N PRO A 84 1.71 22.71 62.29
CA PRO A 84 2.81 23.48 61.72
C PRO A 84 4.19 23.16 62.33
N HIS A 85 4.23 22.78 63.61
CA HIS A 85 5.47 22.53 64.35
C HIS A 85 6.27 21.34 63.80
N VAL A 86 5.59 20.29 63.29
CA VAL A 86 6.24 19.11 62.71
C VAL A 86 7.01 19.45 61.42
N TYR A 87 6.56 20.48 60.71
CA TYR A 87 7.17 20.95 59.45
C TYR A 87 8.12 22.13 59.66
N GLY A 88 8.48 22.44 60.91
CA GLY A 88 9.43 23.50 61.25
C GLY A 88 8.88 24.92 61.17
N ILE A 89 7.55 25.09 61.21
CA ILE A 89 6.89 26.40 61.13
C ILE A 89 6.61 26.92 62.55
N PRO A 90 7.21 28.05 62.98
CA PRO A 90 6.97 28.62 64.29
C PRO A 90 5.54 29.19 64.41
N LEU A 91 4.92 29.05 65.58
CA LEU A 91 3.52 29.48 65.84
C LEU A 91 3.28 30.98 65.60
N ASN A 92 4.32 31.81 65.74
CA ASN A 92 4.25 33.25 65.47
C ASN A 92 4.03 33.55 63.98
N GLU A 93 4.58 32.72 63.09
CA GLU A 93 4.40 32.88 61.63
C GLU A 93 3.00 32.47 61.19
N VAL A 94 2.40 31.46 61.82
CA VAL A 94 1.01 31.02 61.55
C VAL A 94 -0.01 32.13 61.83
N GLY A 95 0.27 33.01 62.80
CA GLY A 95 -0.56 34.18 63.09
C GLY A 95 -0.47 35.30 62.05
N HIS A 96 0.65 35.39 61.31
CA HIS A 96 0.88 36.42 60.28
C HIS A 96 0.58 35.90 58.86
N ASP A 97 0.69 34.59 58.63
CA ASP A 97 0.43 33.90 57.37
C ASP A 97 -0.50 32.69 57.59
N PRO A 98 -1.82 32.92 57.80
CA PRO A 98 -2.76 31.86 58.14
C PRO A 98 -2.99 30.85 57.00
N THR A 99 -2.73 31.26 55.75
CA THR A 99 -2.82 30.41 54.56
C THR A 99 -1.47 29.80 54.19
N LEU A 100 -0.38 30.10 54.92
CA LEU A 100 1.00 29.65 54.64
C LEU A 100 1.47 29.96 53.21
N GLU A 101 0.97 31.04 52.61
CA GLU A 101 1.28 31.40 51.22
C GLU A 101 2.74 31.82 51.07
N GLN A 102 3.27 32.63 52.00
CA GLN A 102 4.67 33.07 51.98
C GLN A 102 5.61 31.89 52.24
N PHE A 103 5.22 30.99 53.15
CA PHE A 103 5.99 29.79 53.43
C PHE A 103 6.03 28.83 52.23
N ARG A 104 4.90 28.60 51.54
CA ARG A 104 4.86 27.81 50.30
C ARG A 104 5.68 28.46 49.18
N HIS A 105 5.62 29.78 49.03
CA HIS A 105 6.43 30.50 48.06
C HIS A 105 7.92 30.26 48.29
N LYS A 106 8.38 30.34 49.55
CA LYS A 106 9.77 30.07 49.92
C LYS A 106 10.18 28.62 49.65
N LEU A 107 9.31 27.64 49.91
CA LEU A 107 9.58 26.22 49.60
C LEU A 107 9.75 25.99 48.10
N ILE A 108 8.85 26.53 47.29
CA ILE A 108 8.91 26.42 45.82
C ILE A 108 10.13 27.13 45.27
N GLU A 109 10.46 28.32 45.76
CA GLU A 109 11.65 29.06 45.33
C GLU A 109 12.93 28.29 45.65
N ASN A 110 13.04 27.72 46.85
CA ASN A 110 14.17 26.87 47.23
C ASN A 110 14.28 25.61 46.35
N ALA A 111 13.16 24.94 46.05
CA ALA A 111 13.14 23.78 45.17
C ALA A 111 13.52 24.15 43.73
N ALA A 112 13.03 25.29 43.22
CA ALA A 112 13.39 25.80 41.90
C ALA A 112 14.88 26.16 41.79
N VAL A 113 15.48 26.72 42.85
CA VAL A 113 16.93 26.98 42.91
C VAL A 113 17.73 25.68 42.88
N GLN A 114 17.25 24.62 43.52
CA GLN A 114 17.90 23.30 43.46
C GLN A 114 17.82 22.68 42.06
N LEU A 115 16.67 22.79 41.38
CA LEU A 115 16.49 22.36 39.99
C LEU A 115 17.32 23.18 39.00
N GLU A 116 17.50 24.48 39.26
CA GLU A 116 18.36 25.35 38.47
C GLU A 116 19.84 24.95 38.64
N LYS A 117 20.26 24.63 39.87
CA LYS A 117 21.63 24.15 40.17
C LYS A 117 21.95 22.85 39.43
N SER A 118 21.01 21.91 39.37
CA SER A 118 21.15 20.66 38.60
C SER A 118 20.91 20.84 37.10
N LYS A 119 20.70 22.07 36.61
CA LYS A 119 20.42 22.43 35.20
C LYS A 119 19.17 21.75 34.62
N MET A 120 18.25 21.29 35.48
CA MET A 120 17.00 20.63 35.09
C MET A 120 15.91 21.62 34.68
N ILE A 121 15.97 22.85 35.20
CA ILE A 121 15.14 23.97 34.75
C ILE A 121 16.02 25.22 34.57
N ARG A 122 15.51 26.18 33.81
CA ARG A 122 15.99 27.57 33.86
C ARG A 122 14.96 28.40 34.61
N PHE A 123 15.36 29.04 35.71
CA PHE A 123 14.46 29.77 36.59
C PHE A 123 14.72 31.28 36.46
N ASP A 124 13.76 32.02 35.91
CA ASP A 124 13.84 33.49 35.89
C ASP A 124 13.30 34.05 37.20
N ARG A 125 14.20 34.51 38.08
CA ARG A 125 13.84 35.09 39.39
C ARG A 125 13.09 36.42 39.28
N ALA A 126 13.27 37.16 38.18
CA ALA A 126 12.62 38.45 38.00
C ALA A 126 11.14 38.28 37.61
N SER A 127 10.85 37.30 36.75
CA SER A 127 9.49 37.01 36.29
C SER A 127 8.79 35.92 37.10
N GLY A 128 9.55 35.10 37.83
CA GLY A 128 9.06 33.90 38.51
C GLY A 128 8.69 32.75 37.56
N ASN A 129 9.19 32.74 36.33
CA ASN A 129 8.85 31.72 35.33
C ASN A 129 9.85 30.56 35.32
N PHE A 130 9.34 29.36 35.06
CA PHE A 130 10.14 28.16 34.86
C PHE A 130 10.20 27.82 33.37
N PHE A 131 11.40 27.49 32.90
CA PHE A 131 11.59 26.95 31.56
C PHE A 131 12.18 25.55 31.67
N THR A 132 11.52 24.57 31.04
CA THR A 132 11.97 23.18 30.99
C THR A 132 13.29 23.07 30.23
N THR A 133 14.26 22.31 30.74
CA THR A 133 15.41 21.83 29.96
C THR A 133 15.22 20.37 29.57
N ASP A 134 15.97 19.89 28.59
CA ASP A 134 15.90 18.47 28.20
C ASP A 134 16.37 17.54 29.33
N LEU A 135 17.29 17.99 30.18
CA LEU A 135 17.68 17.26 31.39
C LEU A 135 16.52 17.11 32.38
N GLY A 136 15.73 18.18 32.58
CA GLY A 136 14.50 18.11 33.39
C GLY A 136 13.50 17.12 32.83
N ARG A 137 13.32 17.10 31.50
CA ARG A 137 12.45 16.13 30.81
C ARG A 137 12.93 14.70 31.00
N ILE A 138 14.21 14.44 30.76
CA ILE A 138 14.83 13.12 30.96
C ILE A 138 14.59 12.65 32.40
N ALA A 139 14.90 13.50 33.37
CA ALA A 139 14.72 13.14 34.78
C ALA A 139 13.27 12.80 35.12
N SER A 140 12.31 13.57 34.61
CA SER A 140 10.88 13.33 34.84
C SER A 140 10.36 12.06 34.15
N HIS A 141 10.73 11.81 32.89
CA HIS A 141 10.25 10.65 32.14
C HIS A 141 10.82 9.33 32.68
N TYR A 142 12.07 9.36 33.16
CA TYR A 142 12.76 8.17 33.67
C TYR A 142 12.72 8.05 35.20
N TYR A 143 12.00 8.94 35.90
CA TYR A 143 11.92 8.95 37.37
C TYR A 143 13.30 8.99 38.07
N ILE A 144 14.22 9.78 37.52
CA ILE A 144 15.58 9.96 38.04
C ILE A 144 15.59 11.14 39.01
N LYS A 145 16.22 10.97 40.18
CA LYS A 145 16.32 12.03 41.18
C LYS A 145 17.26 13.15 40.72
N HIS A 146 16.98 14.40 41.09
CA HIS A 146 17.85 15.53 40.74
C HIS A 146 19.34 15.40 41.16
N PRO A 147 19.74 14.71 42.25
CA PRO A 147 21.14 14.54 42.58
C PRO A 147 21.87 13.62 41.60
N SER A 148 21.20 12.61 41.03
CA SER A 148 21.79 11.76 39.99
C SER A 148 22.05 12.54 38.71
N ILE A 149 21.15 13.45 38.33
CA ILE A 149 21.33 14.34 37.19
C ILE A 149 22.49 15.32 37.43
N GLU A 150 22.66 15.80 38.67
CA GLU A 150 23.83 16.59 39.07
C GLU A 150 25.13 15.79 38.86
N THR A 151 25.20 14.54 39.35
CA THR A 151 26.34 13.64 39.12
C THR A 151 26.57 13.38 37.63
N PHE A 152 25.51 13.19 36.84
CA PHE A 152 25.63 13.00 35.40
C PHE A 152 26.21 14.23 34.71
N ASN A 153 25.77 15.43 35.08
CA ASN A 153 26.30 16.67 34.52
C ASN A 153 27.78 16.90 34.82
N GLU A 154 28.31 16.36 35.92
CA GLU A 154 29.71 16.50 36.30
C GLU A 154 30.62 15.47 35.61
N ILE A 155 30.16 14.22 35.49
CA ILE A 155 30.98 13.09 35.03
C ILE A 155 30.84 12.86 33.51
N LEU A 156 29.68 13.15 32.92
CA LEU A 156 29.39 12.92 31.50
C LEU A 156 30.27 13.80 30.61
N LYS A 157 30.95 13.19 29.62
CA LYS A 157 31.84 13.85 28.66
C LYS A 157 31.47 13.47 27.23
N GLU A 158 31.88 14.32 26.27
CA GLU A 158 31.62 14.12 24.83
C GLU A 158 32.17 12.79 24.29
N HIS A 159 33.27 12.31 24.85
CA HIS A 159 33.84 11.01 24.52
C HIS A 159 33.99 10.18 25.79
N MET A 160 33.10 9.21 25.96
CA MET A 160 33.19 8.21 27.03
C MET A 160 33.27 6.81 26.42
N ASN A 161 34.18 6.00 26.94
CA ASN A 161 34.20 4.57 26.64
C ASN A 161 33.10 3.85 27.45
N GLN A 162 32.77 2.61 27.06
CA GLN A 162 31.72 1.83 27.74
C GLN A 162 31.98 1.64 29.24
N GLU A 163 33.25 1.53 29.64
CA GLU A 163 33.68 1.45 31.04
C GLU A 163 33.31 2.73 31.82
N GLN A 164 33.59 3.90 31.24
CA GLN A 164 33.26 5.19 31.83
C GLN A 164 31.74 5.39 31.93
N ILE A 165 30.96 4.90 30.96
CA ILE A 165 29.50 4.93 31.01
C ILE A 165 28.97 4.01 32.12
N LEU A 166 29.54 2.81 32.29
CA LEU A 166 29.16 1.91 33.37
C LEU A 166 29.47 2.54 34.74
N THR A 167 30.64 3.17 34.85
CA THR A 167 31.07 3.90 36.06
C THR A 167 30.14 5.08 36.37
N LEU A 168 29.70 5.81 35.34
CA LEU A 168 28.72 6.89 35.45
C LEU A 168 27.41 6.38 36.06
N LEU A 169 26.90 5.26 35.55
CA LEU A 169 25.66 4.65 36.03
C LEU A 169 25.78 4.21 37.50
N THR A 170 26.89 3.56 37.88
CA THR A 170 27.07 3.07 39.26
C THR A 170 27.15 4.19 40.30
N ASN A 171 27.50 5.41 39.88
CA ASN A 171 27.56 6.59 40.75
C ASN A 171 26.21 7.30 40.94
N SER A 172 25.10 6.74 40.45
CA SER A 172 23.76 7.33 40.59
C SER A 172 23.22 7.23 42.03
N SER A 173 22.49 8.26 42.49
CA SER A 173 21.92 8.33 43.85
C SER A 173 20.84 7.29 44.13
N GLU A 174 20.29 6.66 43.10
CA GLU A 174 19.39 5.51 43.21
C GLU A 174 20.07 4.30 43.88
N PHE A 175 21.40 4.19 43.75
CA PHE A 175 22.20 3.08 44.28
C PHE A 175 22.84 3.36 45.64
N GLU A 176 22.56 4.51 46.27
CA GLU A 176 23.16 4.90 47.56
C GLU A 176 22.91 3.88 48.69
N ASN A 177 21.84 3.07 48.58
CA ASN A 177 21.51 2.03 49.56
C ASN A 177 22.11 0.65 49.23
N VAL A 178 22.85 0.51 48.12
CA VAL A 178 23.49 -0.75 47.72
C VAL A 178 24.84 -0.86 48.43
N ASN A 179 24.88 -1.65 49.50
CA ASN A 179 26.09 -1.88 50.28
C ASN A 179 26.73 -3.22 49.90
N LEU A 180 28.05 -3.21 49.71
CA LEU A 180 28.84 -4.42 49.50
C LEU A 180 28.81 -5.30 50.75
N ARG A 181 28.42 -6.56 50.60
CA ARG A 181 28.49 -7.57 51.67
C ARG A 181 29.76 -8.39 51.49
N GLU A 182 30.43 -8.74 52.60
CA GLU A 182 31.70 -9.47 52.56
C GLU A 182 31.60 -10.81 51.80
N GLU A 183 30.43 -11.46 51.84
CA GLU A 183 30.16 -12.75 51.20
C GLU A 183 30.12 -12.70 49.65
N GLU A 184 29.82 -11.55 49.04
CA GLU A 184 29.57 -11.39 47.59
C GLU A 184 30.84 -11.05 46.79
N THR A 185 31.92 -10.67 47.47
CA THR A 185 33.14 -10.13 46.86
C THR A 185 33.85 -11.13 45.93
N ARG A 186 33.81 -12.43 46.26
CA ARG A 186 34.51 -13.47 45.51
C ARG A 186 33.90 -13.72 44.13
N GLU A 187 32.58 -13.65 44.02
CA GLU A 187 31.85 -13.98 42.79
C GLU A 187 31.93 -12.84 41.76
N LEU A 188 31.86 -11.58 42.22
CA LEU A 188 31.96 -10.39 41.37
C LEU A 188 33.32 -10.27 40.66
N THR A 189 34.39 -10.76 41.28
CA THR A 189 35.74 -10.73 40.69
C THR A 189 35.82 -11.60 39.43
N GLN A 190 35.09 -12.73 39.40
CA GLN A 190 35.16 -13.73 38.33
C GLN A 190 34.42 -13.31 37.04
N LEU A 191 33.46 -12.37 37.12
CA LEU A 191 32.64 -11.94 35.98
C LEU A 191 33.31 -10.89 35.07
N SER A 192 34.41 -10.30 35.49
CA SER A 192 35.02 -9.16 34.79
C SER A 192 35.85 -9.52 33.53
N GLU A 193 36.00 -10.80 33.17
CA GLU A 193 37.08 -11.28 32.27
C GLU A 193 36.72 -11.59 30.77
N ASN A 194 35.49 -11.38 30.23
CA ASN A 194 35.10 -11.78 28.84
C ASN A 194 34.65 -10.61 27.89
N HIS A 195 34.99 -10.58 26.58
CA HIS A 195 34.84 -9.42 25.64
C HIS A 195 34.20 -9.69 24.22
N LEU A 196 33.64 -8.64 23.55
CA LEU A 196 33.00 -8.58 22.20
C LEU A 196 33.47 -7.35 21.36
N ILE A 197 33.42 -7.40 20.00
CA ILE A 197 34.00 -6.40 19.04
C ILE A 197 32.93 -5.74 18.12
N ILE A 198 33.13 -4.46 17.75
CA ILE A 198 32.24 -3.56 16.94
C ILE A 198 32.88 -3.23 15.55
N PRO A 199 32.10 -3.11 14.45
CA PRO A 199 32.60 -2.78 13.11
C PRO A 199 33.04 -1.32 12.90
N GLN A 200 33.98 -1.11 11.98
CA GLN A 200 34.59 0.19 11.65
C GLN A 200 33.69 1.08 10.77
N GLN A 201 33.46 2.32 11.20
CA GLN A 201 32.80 3.38 10.41
C GLN A 201 33.66 3.77 9.20
N SER A 202 33.15 3.56 7.99
CA SER A 202 33.70 4.10 6.75
C SER A 202 33.25 5.55 6.58
N ARG A 203 34.19 6.49 6.43
CA ARG A 203 33.92 7.91 6.15
C ARG A 203 33.36 8.07 4.73
N VAL A 204 32.18 8.69 4.61
CA VAL A 204 31.61 9.11 3.32
C VAL A 204 32.39 10.33 2.79
N ILE A 205 32.85 10.28 1.53
CA ILE A 205 33.48 11.42 0.85
C ILE A 205 32.44 12.09 -0.04
N ASN A 206 31.99 13.29 0.34
CA ASN A 206 31.09 14.10 -0.48
C ASN A 206 31.88 14.88 -1.53
N THR A 207 31.31 15.05 -2.73
CA THR A 207 31.90 15.92 -3.76
C THR A 207 31.69 17.39 -3.36
N GLU A 208 32.76 18.17 -3.30
CA GLU A 208 32.67 19.60 -2.97
C GLU A 208 31.93 20.38 -4.06
N LEU A 209 31.07 21.31 -3.62
CA LEU A 209 30.42 22.26 -4.51
C LEU A 209 31.43 23.36 -4.85
N LEU A 210 31.78 23.47 -6.13
CA LEU A 210 32.74 24.45 -6.61
C LEU A 210 32.07 25.83 -6.70
N ASP A 211 32.77 26.88 -6.26
CA ASP A 211 32.33 28.27 -6.39
C ASP A 211 32.50 28.77 -7.84
N LEU A 212 31.64 28.27 -8.71
CA LEU A 212 31.60 28.60 -10.12
C LEU A 212 30.80 29.88 -10.36
N ARG A 213 31.18 30.65 -11.38
CA ARG A 213 30.37 31.79 -11.83
C ARG A 213 28.99 31.27 -12.28
N PRO A 214 27.88 31.82 -11.77
CA PRO A 214 26.53 31.38 -12.15
C PRO A 214 26.37 31.35 -13.67
N LEU A 215 25.90 30.22 -14.19
CA LEU A 215 25.76 30.05 -15.63
C LEU A 215 24.49 30.76 -16.14
N PRO A 216 24.59 31.70 -17.09
CA PRO A 216 23.43 32.35 -17.67
C PRO A 216 22.65 31.38 -18.58
N LYS A 217 21.33 31.55 -18.72
CA LYS A 217 20.49 30.65 -19.54
C LYS A 217 20.86 30.65 -21.02
N GLU A 218 21.48 31.72 -21.50
CA GLU A 218 22.04 31.89 -22.84
C GLU A 218 23.12 30.85 -23.16
N ALA A 219 23.64 30.14 -22.15
CA ALA A 219 24.54 28.99 -22.34
C ALA A 219 23.91 27.83 -23.12
N LEU A 220 22.57 27.77 -23.20
CA LEU A 220 21.83 26.79 -24.01
C LEU A 220 21.96 27.04 -25.52
N LYS A 221 22.29 28.27 -25.94
CA LYS A 221 22.43 28.67 -27.35
C LYS A 221 21.20 28.35 -28.20
N ASN A 222 20.01 28.44 -27.62
CA ASN A 222 18.74 28.18 -28.30
C ASN A 222 17.63 29.08 -27.73
N PRO A 223 17.16 30.08 -28.48
CA PRO A 223 16.14 31.03 -28.02
C PRO A 223 14.82 30.38 -27.58
N GLN A 224 14.44 29.24 -28.18
CA GLN A 224 13.22 28.53 -27.81
C GLN A 224 13.36 27.87 -26.43
N LEU A 225 14.53 27.31 -26.11
CA LEU A 225 14.81 26.71 -24.81
C LEU A 225 15.01 27.78 -23.73
N GLU A 226 15.67 28.89 -24.06
CA GLU A 226 15.89 30.04 -23.16
C GLU A 226 14.57 30.69 -22.70
N ALA A 227 13.54 30.67 -23.56
CA ALA A 227 12.19 31.16 -23.25
C ALA A 227 11.38 30.23 -22.33
N LEU A 228 11.85 29.00 -22.07
CA LEU A 228 11.20 28.08 -21.13
C LEU A 228 11.48 28.46 -19.67
N PHE A 229 12.64 29.07 -19.40
CA PHE A 229 13.11 29.39 -18.07
C PHE A 229 12.76 30.83 -17.66
N LYS A 230 12.09 30.96 -16.50
CA LYS A 230 11.72 32.27 -15.91
C LYS A 230 12.88 32.98 -15.20
N PHE A 231 13.95 32.25 -14.87
CA PHE A 231 15.14 32.79 -14.22
C PHE A 231 16.19 33.26 -15.25
N SER A 232 17.20 34.00 -14.78
CA SER A 232 18.32 34.50 -15.62
C SER A 232 19.54 33.58 -15.58
N HIS A 233 19.88 33.03 -14.41
CA HIS A 233 21.05 32.18 -14.20
C HIS A 233 20.65 30.86 -13.52
N PHE A 234 21.34 29.78 -13.88
CA PHE A 234 21.26 28.49 -13.21
C PHE A 234 21.86 28.57 -11.80
N ASN A 235 21.38 27.72 -10.90
CA ASN A 235 21.92 27.65 -9.54
C ASN A 235 23.34 27.01 -9.53
N PRO A 236 24.08 27.05 -8.40
CA PRO A 236 25.45 26.53 -8.34
C PRO A 236 25.56 25.04 -8.70
N ILE A 237 24.63 24.20 -8.24
CA ILE A 237 24.61 22.76 -8.53
C ILE A 237 24.41 22.53 -10.03
N GLN A 238 23.37 23.15 -10.60
CA GLN A 238 23.06 23.10 -12.03
C GLN A 238 24.23 23.61 -12.88
N THR A 239 24.89 24.69 -12.45
CA THR A 239 26.07 25.26 -13.10
C THR A 239 27.22 24.25 -13.15
N GLN A 240 27.49 23.56 -12.04
CA GLN A 240 28.55 22.54 -11.95
C GLN A 240 28.24 21.31 -12.82
N VAL A 241 26.99 20.86 -12.89
CA VAL A 241 26.61 19.66 -13.67
C VAL A 241 26.24 19.95 -15.13
N PHE A 242 26.05 21.21 -15.52
CA PHE A 242 25.57 21.61 -16.84
C PHE A 242 26.42 21.02 -17.97
N HIS A 243 27.75 21.09 -17.85
CA HIS A 243 28.64 20.58 -18.90
C HIS A 243 28.46 19.08 -19.11
N THR A 244 28.42 18.31 -18.01
CA THR A 244 28.23 16.87 -18.06
C THR A 244 26.88 16.50 -18.66
N LEU A 245 25.79 17.16 -18.22
CA LEU A 245 24.43 16.84 -18.68
C LEU A 245 24.15 17.27 -20.13
N TYR A 246 24.64 18.45 -20.55
CA TYR A 246 24.25 19.05 -21.83
C TYR A 246 25.22 18.73 -22.98
N TYR A 247 26.50 18.44 -22.68
CA TYR A 247 27.52 18.19 -23.69
C TYR A 247 28.08 16.75 -23.68
N THR A 248 28.03 16.00 -22.57
CA THR A 248 28.59 14.63 -22.51
C THR A 248 27.50 13.56 -22.53
N ASN A 249 27.82 12.33 -22.97
CA ASN A 249 26.91 11.18 -22.99
C ASN A 249 27.09 10.26 -21.77
N ASN A 250 27.78 10.73 -20.74
CA ASN A 250 28.07 9.90 -19.57
C ASN A 250 26.83 9.75 -18.69
N ASN A 251 26.65 8.57 -18.08
CA ASN A 251 25.66 8.37 -17.03
C ASN A 251 26.03 9.25 -15.83
N VAL A 252 25.05 9.96 -15.26
CA VAL A 252 25.26 10.90 -14.14
C VAL A 252 24.41 10.47 -12.95
N LEU A 253 25.01 10.48 -11.76
CA LEU A 253 24.30 10.37 -10.49
C LEU A 253 24.32 11.74 -9.80
N LEU A 254 23.14 12.33 -9.57
CA LEU A 254 23.00 13.63 -8.92
C LEU A 254 22.30 13.51 -7.56
N GLY A 255 23.09 13.41 -6.48
CA GLY A 255 22.61 13.53 -5.11
C GLY A 255 22.60 14.99 -4.66
N SER A 256 21.41 15.58 -4.47
CA SER A 256 21.27 16.91 -3.85
C SER A 256 19.95 17.04 -3.08
N PRO A 257 19.86 17.93 -2.07
CA PRO A 257 18.65 18.13 -1.28
C PRO A 257 17.42 18.48 -2.13
N THR A 258 16.22 18.15 -1.64
CA THR A 258 14.96 18.55 -2.29
C THR A 258 14.87 20.08 -2.35
N GLY A 259 14.43 20.62 -3.49
CA GLY A 259 14.47 22.06 -3.78
C GLY A 259 15.73 22.56 -4.49
N SER A 260 16.78 21.74 -4.63
CA SER A 260 18.03 22.10 -5.34
C SER A 260 17.90 22.17 -6.86
N GLY A 261 16.69 22.01 -7.42
CA GLY A 261 16.44 22.14 -8.86
C GLY A 261 16.87 20.95 -9.71
N LYS A 262 16.86 19.72 -9.15
CA LYS A 262 17.14 18.45 -9.86
C LYS A 262 16.27 18.26 -11.12
N THR A 263 15.02 18.72 -11.10
CA THR A 263 14.12 18.66 -12.27
C THR A 263 14.68 19.40 -13.47
N ILE A 264 15.33 20.55 -13.26
CA ILE A 264 15.94 21.31 -14.36
C ILE A 264 17.14 20.54 -14.92
N CYS A 265 17.90 19.83 -14.08
CA CYS A 265 18.95 18.93 -14.55
C CYS A 265 18.38 17.84 -15.48
N ALA A 266 17.16 17.36 -15.21
CA ALA A 266 16.47 16.40 -16.09
C ALA A 266 16.08 17.03 -17.41
N GLU A 267 15.48 18.22 -17.36
CA GLU A 267 15.12 18.98 -18.55
C GLU A 267 16.35 19.25 -19.44
N LEU A 268 17.50 19.62 -18.85
CA LEU A 268 18.75 19.87 -19.59
C LEU A 268 19.17 18.65 -20.41
N ALA A 269 19.09 17.47 -19.81
CA ALA A 269 19.41 16.26 -20.53
C ALA A 269 18.37 15.90 -21.58
N MET A 270 17.08 16.09 -21.30
CA MET A 270 16.03 15.89 -22.31
C MET A 270 16.28 16.77 -23.54
N PHE A 271 16.67 18.02 -23.32
CA PHE A 271 16.99 18.96 -24.40
C PHE A 271 18.20 18.53 -25.22
N LYS A 272 19.20 17.91 -24.57
CA LYS A 272 20.30 17.28 -25.29
C LYS A 272 19.81 16.16 -26.21
N VAL A 273 18.97 15.25 -25.70
CA VAL A 273 18.40 14.16 -26.53
C VAL A 273 17.64 14.73 -27.72
N PHE A 274 16.80 15.74 -27.50
CA PHE A 274 16.05 16.37 -28.59
C PHE A 274 16.92 17.07 -29.63
N ARG A 275 18.12 17.53 -29.23
CA ARG A 275 19.09 18.18 -30.13
C ARG A 275 19.88 17.15 -30.94
N ASP A 276 20.41 16.14 -30.26
CA ASP A 276 21.38 15.20 -30.84
C ASP A 276 20.68 14.00 -31.50
N GLU A 277 19.56 13.53 -30.92
CA GLU A 277 18.86 12.30 -31.30
C GLU A 277 17.32 12.48 -31.29
N PRO A 278 16.74 13.21 -32.26
CA PRO A 278 15.33 13.63 -32.21
C PRO A 278 14.31 12.49 -32.36
N HIS A 279 14.75 11.30 -32.79
CA HIS A 279 13.90 10.11 -32.96
C HIS A 279 13.89 9.21 -31.71
N MET A 280 14.77 9.47 -30.75
CA MET A 280 14.86 8.67 -29.53
C MET A 280 13.80 9.08 -28.52
N LYS A 281 13.33 8.10 -27.76
CA LYS A 281 12.32 8.29 -26.71
C LYS A 281 12.97 8.48 -25.35
N ILE A 282 12.32 9.29 -24.53
CA ILE A 282 12.75 9.57 -23.16
C ILE A 282 11.73 8.99 -22.20
N VAL A 283 12.23 8.27 -21.19
CA VAL A 283 11.39 7.70 -20.13
C VAL A 283 11.78 8.37 -18.82
N TYR A 284 10.84 9.08 -18.21
CA TYR A 284 10.99 9.70 -16.90
C TYR A 284 10.24 8.87 -15.86
N ILE A 285 10.98 8.35 -14.87
CA ILE A 285 10.42 7.50 -13.82
C ILE A 285 10.44 8.29 -12.52
N ALA A 286 9.29 8.39 -11.85
CA ALA A 286 9.18 8.97 -10.52
C ALA A 286 8.46 7.99 -9.58
N PRO A 287 8.89 7.87 -8.31
CA PRO A 287 8.38 6.86 -7.38
C PRO A 287 6.90 7.07 -7.04
N LEU A 288 6.41 8.31 -7.12
CA LEU A 288 5.04 8.66 -6.74
C LEU A 288 4.23 9.15 -7.94
N LYS A 289 3.00 8.63 -8.08
CA LYS A 289 2.03 9.11 -9.08
C LYS A 289 1.79 10.62 -8.99
N ALA A 290 1.82 11.18 -7.77
CA ALA A 290 1.64 12.61 -7.54
C ALA A 290 2.75 13.44 -8.20
N LEU A 291 4.00 12.98 -8.11
CA LEU A 291 5.14 13.62 -8.77
C LEU A 291 5.03 13.52 -10.29
N VAL A 292 4.60 12.37 -10.81
CA VAL A 292 4.33 12.21 -12.26
C VAL A 292 3.29 13.23 -12.73
N ARG A 293 2.17 13.39 -12.01
CA ARG A 293 1.12 14.35 -12.36
C ARG A 293 1.57 15.80 -12.27
N GLU A 294 2.36 16.15 -11.25
CA GLU A 294 2.98 17.47 -11.15
C GLU A 294 3.84 17.76 -12.37
N ARG A 295 4.68 16.80 -12.77
CA ARG A 295 5.56 16.91 -13.96
C ARG A 295 4.77 16.94 -15.25
N MET A 296 3.69 16.17 -15.38
CA MET A 296 2.79 16.21 -16.53
C MET A 296 2.18 17.60 -16.74
N ASN A 297 1.75 18.26 -15.65
CA ASN A 297 1.20 19.61 -15.73
C ASN A 297 2.25 20.65 -16.16
N ASP A 298 3.46 20.60 -15.59
CA ASP A 298 4.54 21.53 -15.94
C ASP A 298 5.08 21.28 -17.36
N TRP A 299 5.25 20.02 -17.75
CA TRP A 299 5.79 19.64 -19.05
C TRP A 299 4.77 19.68 -20.19
N SER A 300 3.46 19.62 -19.93
CA SER A 300 2.46 19.90 -20.98
C SER A 300 2.57 21.35 -21.45
N ASP A 301 2.82 22.31 -20.55
CA ASP A 301 3.04 23.70 -20.95
C ASP A 301 4.42 23.93 -21.60
N LYS A 302 5.48 23.29 -21.10
CA LYS A 302 6.85 23.49 -21.60
C LYS A 302 7.18 22.66 -22.85
N LEU A 303 6.96 21.34 -22.82
CA LEU A 303 7.37 20.42 -23.87
C LEU A 303 6.31 20.28 -24.96
N GLU A 304 5.04 20.15 -24.59
CA GLU A 304 3.96 19.93 -25.56
C GLU A 304 3.56 21.22 -26.28
N LYS A 305 3.17 22.27 -25.54
CA LYS A 305 2.71 23.53 -26.17
C LYS A 305 3.82 24.35 -26.83
N LYS A 306 5.01 24.43 -26.21
CA LYS A 306 6.10 25.30 -26.70
C LYS A 306 7.10 24.60 -27.61
N LEU A 307 7.41 23.32 -27.36
CA LEU A 307 8.35 22.54 -28.20
C LEU A 307 7.67 21.56 -29.17
N GLY A 308 6.35 21.39 -29.08
CA GLY A 308 5.59 20.50 -29.96
C GLY A 308 5.86 19.01 -29.74
N LYS A 309 6.39 18.63 -28.58
CA LYS A 309 6.71 17.23 -28.24
C LYS A 309 5.50 16.50 -27.67
N LYS A 310 5.35 15.22 -28.01
CA LYS A 310 4.25 14.39 -27.52
C LYS A 310 4.59 13.78 -26.16
N LEU A 311 3.91 14.27 -25.13
CA LEU A 311 4.03 13.81 -23.76
C LEU A 311 2.93 12.78 -23.44
N VAL A 312 3.30 11.66 -22.82
CA VAL A 312 2.34 10.62 -22.42
C VAL A 312 2.55 10.23 -20.96
N GLU A 313 1.46 10.27 -20.19
CA GLU A 313 1.42 9.70 -18.86
C GLU A 313 1.20 8.18 -18.94
N LEU A 314 2.00 7.43 -18.18
CA LEU A 314 1.81 6.00 -17.98
C LEU A 314 1.82 5.71 -16.48
N THR A 315 0.65 5.76 -15.85
CA THR A 315 0.50 5.48 -14.42
C THR A 315 -0.55 4.39 -14.21
N GLY A 316 -0.70 3.93 -12.97
CA GLY A 316 -1.77 2.99 -12.63
C GLY A 316 -3.17 3.51 -12.95
N ASP A 317 -3.36 4.83 -13.06
CA ASP A 317 -4.69 5.45 -13.24
C ASP A 317 -5.02 5.75 -14.70
N TYR A 318 -3.99 5.79 -15.56
CA TYR A 318 -4.12 6.02 -16.99
C TYR A 318 -3.18 5.07 -17.76
N THR A 319 -3.77 4.08 -18.43
CA THR A 319 -3.05 3.24 -19.40
C THR A 319 -3.33 3.77 -20.82
N PRO A 320 -2.36 4.45 -21.46
CA PRO A 320 -2.54 4.95 -22.81
C PRO A 320 -2.69 3.80 -23.80
N ASN A 321 -3.37 4.06 -24.92
CA ASN A 321 -3.39 3.13 -26.04
C ASN A 321 -1.94 2.84 -26.48
N VAL A 322 -1.69 1.60 -26.93
CA VAL A 322 -0.37 1.21 -27.47
C VAL A 322 0.10 2.22 -28.50
N ILE A 323 -0.77 2.65 -29.43
CA ILE A 323 -0.51 3.67 -30.47
C ILE A 323 -0.10 5.04 -29.89
N ALA A 324 -0.63 5.43 -28.73
CA ALA A 324 -0.24 6.68 -28.07
C ALA A 324 1.16 6.57 -27.48
N LEU A 325 1.48 5.45 -26.80
CA LEU A 325 2.83 5.14 -26.35
C LEU A 325 3.80 5.03 -27.54
N GLN A 326 3.30 4.54 -28.68
CA GLN A 326 4.07 4.40 -29.91
C GLN A 326 4.53 5.73 -30.47
N ASN A 327 3.65 6.74 -30.41
CA ASN A 327 3.89 8.06 -30.95
C ASN A 327 4.45 9.06 -29.92
N ALA A 328 4.67 8.64 -28.67
CA ALA A 328 5.18 9.50 -27.60
C ALA A 328 6.68 9.77 -27.79
N ASP A 329 7.09 11.02 -27.54
CA ASP A 329 8.50 11.45 -27.46
C ASP A 329 9.01 11.33 -26.01
N VAL A 330 8.15 11.68 -25.04
CA VAL A 330 8.45 11.60 -23.60
C VAL A 330 7.35 10.80 -22.90
N VAL A 331 7.76 9.79 -22.13
CA VAL A 331 6.87 8.96 -21.31
C VAL A 331 7.19 9.21 -19.84
N THR A 332 6.20 9.67 -19.07
CA THR A 332 6.35 9.81 -17.62
C THR A 332 5.62 8.68 -16.91
N THR A 333 6.31 7.93 -16.04
CA THR A 333 5.77 6.71 -15.45
C THR A 333 6.22 6.49 -13.99
N THR A 334 5.65 5.47 -13.34
CA THR A 334 6.08 4.98 -12.03
C THR A 334 6.85 3.66 -12.18
N PRO A 335 7.73 3.29 -11.23
CA PRO A 335 8.54 2.07 -11.33
C PRO A 335 7.71 0.81 -11.59
N GLU A 336 6.57 0.63 -10.92
CA GLU A 336 5.74 -0.57 -11.04
C GLU A 336 5.07 -0.65 -12.41
N LYS A 337 4.69 0.50 -12.99
CA LYS A 337 4.12 0.52 -14.34
C LYS A 337 5.17 0.37 -15.41
N TRP A 338 6.38 0.86 -15.18
CA TRP A 338 7.50 0.60 -16.06
C TRP A 338 7.87 -0.88 -16.05
N ASP A 339 8.03 -1.47 -14.87
CA ASP A 339 8.35 -2.89 -14.68
C ASP A 339 7.31 -3.79 -15.38
N GLY A 340 6.02 -3.53 -15.17
CA GLY A 340 4.96 -4.27 -15.85
C GLY A 340 5.00 -4.20 -17.39
N ILE A 341 5.62 -3.16 -17.96
CA ILE A 341 5.81 -3.04 -19.42
C ILE A 341 7.13 -3.66 -19.88
N SER A 342 8.21 -3.46 -19.13
CA SER A 342 9.57 -3.88 -19.48
C SER A 342 9.80 -5.38 -19.33
N ARG A 343 9.05 -6.10 -18.48
CA ARG A 343 9.12 -7.57 -18.34
C ARG A 343 9.04 -8.37 -19.65
N ASN A 344 8.42 -7.80 -20.69
CA ASN A 344 8.31 -8.41 -22.03
C ASN A 344 9.07 -7.63 -23.11
N TRP A 345 10.22 -7.02 -22.75
CA TRP A 345 11.00 -6.18 -23.66
C TRP A 345 11.44 -6.90 -24.95
N LYS A 346 11.75 -8.20 -24.89
CA LYS A 346 12.14 -9.02 -26.07
C LYS A 346 11.06 -9.10 -27.13
N ASN A 347 9.79 -9.19 -26.72
CA ASN A 347 8.63 -9.30 -27.62
C ASN A 347 8.09 -7.93 -28.07
N ARG A 348 8.61 -6.83 -27.50
CA ARG A 348 8.11 -5.46 -27.72
C ARG A 348 9.20 -4.60 -28.38
N SER A 349 9.58 -4.98 -29.59
CA SER A 349 10.67 -4.36 -30.37
C SER A 349 10.47 -2.90 -30.78
N GLY A 350 9.25 -2.34 -30.65
CA GLY A 350 8.96 -0.97 -31.09
C GLY A 350 9.31 0.14 -30.08
N TYR A 351 9.33 -0.17 -28.78
CA TYR A 351 9.51 0.85 -27.72
C TYR A 351 10.57 0.45 -26.71
N CYS A 352 10.55 -0.78 -26.20
CA CYS A 352 11.48 -1.20 -25.15
C CYS A 352 12.96 -1.28 -25.57
N GLN A 353 13.22 -1.41 -26.87
CA GLN A 353 14.57 -1.59 -27.42
C GLN A 353 15.17 -0.31 -28.02
N SER A 354 14.42 0.80 -28.08
CA SER A 354 14.78 2.05 -28.77
C SER A 354 14.84 3.26 -27.83
N TYR A 355 15.32 3.04 -26.59
CA TYR A 355 15.51 4.11 -25.61
C TYR A 355 16.95 4.60 -25.61
N GLY A 356 17.09 5.93 -25.58
CA GLY A 356 18.40 6.59 -25.58
C GLY A 356 18.84 7.01 -24.19
N TYR A 357 17.88 7.11 -23.26
CA TYR A 357 18.05 7.56 -21.88
C TYR A 357 16.89 7.05 -21.00
N ASP A 358 17.14 6.08 -20.13
CA ASP A 358 16.29 5.77 -18.97
C ASP A 358 16.67 6.71 -17.81
N LEU A 359 15.68 7.36 -17.18
CA LEU A 359 15.91 8.30 -16.08
C LEU A 359 15.97 7.66 -14.68
N GLN A 360 16.01 6.33 -14.62
CA GLN A 360 16.19 5.56 -13.38
C GLN A 360 17.59 4.93 -13.30
N ALA A 361 18.03 4.68 -12.07
CA ALA A 361 19.34 4.13 -11.74
C ALA A 361 19.53 2.74 -12.37
N ASP A 362 20.08 2.71 -13.57
CA ASP A 362 20.72 1.53 -14.09
C ASP A 362 22.11 1.47 -13.45
N TRP A 363 22.24 0.57 -12.48
CA TRP A 363 23.49 0.36 -11.75
C TRP A 363 24.44 -0.51 -12.55
N THR A 364 24.26 -0.67 -13.87
CA THR A 364 25.16 -1.44 -14.72
C THR A 364 26.47 -0.68 -14.96
N SER A 365 27.51 -1.43 -15.31
CA SER A 365 28.88 -0.97 -15.55
C SER A 365 28.97 0.14 -16.61
N ASN A 366 30.14 0.76 -16.71
CA ASN A 366 30.53 1.77 -17.71
C ASN A 366 30.42 1.32 -19.20
N ASP A 367 29.64 0.29 -19.53
CA ASP A 367 29.56 -0.28 -20.88
C ASP A 367 28.23 0.03 -21.59
N GLU A 368 28.37 0.85 -22.63
CA GLU A 368 27.60 0.97 -23.89
C GLU A 368 26.06 1.07 -23.94
N GLN A 369 25.33 1.27 -22.83
CA GLN A 369 23.95 1.78 -22.91
C GLN A 369 23.76 3.02 -22.01
N THR A 370 23.39 4.14 -22.65
CA THR A 370 23.28 5.47 -22.04
C THR A 370 21.95 5.60 -21.28
N ASN A 371 22.03 5.71 -19.95
CA ASN A 371 20.88 5.93 -19.05
C ASN A 371 21.24 7.06 -18.07
N LEU A 372 20.44 8.13 -18.02
CA LEU A 372 20.71 9.29 -17.19
C LEU A 372 19.83 9.29 -15.95
N CYS A 373 20.35 8.95 -14.78
CA CYS A 373 19.55 8.91 -13.54
C CYS A 373 19.38 10.29 -12.87
N ILE A 374 18.14 10.66 -12.53
CA ILE A 374 17.87 11.82 -11.67
C ILE A 374 16.88 11.39 -10.58
N ASP A 375 17.42 11.17 -9.39
CA ASP A 375 16.64 10.75 -8.24
C ASP A 375 15.79 11.92 -7.72
N GLN A 376 14.47 11.75 -7.76
CA GLN A 376 13.51 12.62 -7.09
C GLN A 376 12.80 11.80 -6.01
N ASP A 377 13.18 12.09 -4.76
CA ASP A 377 12.46 11.81 -3.52
C ASP A 377 12.24 10.33 -3.15
N VAL A 378 13.21 9.77 -2.41
CA VAL A 378 12.97 8.75 -1.37
C VAL A 378 13.36 9.34 -0.02
N LEU A 379 12.55 10.27 0.48
CA LEU A 379 12.65 10.74 1.87
C LEU A 379 11.25 10.81 2.46
N ALA A 380 10.74 9.64 2.86
CA ALA A 380 9.64 9.57 3.82
C ALA A 380 10.22 9.61 5.23
N THR A 381 10.08 10.78 5.84
CA THR A 381 10.10 11.11 7.27
C THR A 381 9.94 9.94 8.23
N GLN A 382 11.04 9.54 8.88
CA GLN A 382 11.15 9.23 10.32
C GLN A 382 12.57 8.73 10.62
N ALA A 383 13.53 9.64 10.74
CA ALA A 383 14.81 9.31 11.36
C ALA A 383 15.42 10.55 12.00
N SER A 384 15.92 10.34 13.21
CA SER A 384 16.60 11.24 14.13
C SER A 384 17.45 12.32 13.45
N VAL A 385 17.52 13.51 14.08
CA VAL A 385 18.20 14.74 13.65
C VAL A 385 19.59 14.54 13.00
N GLY A 386 20.32 13.46 13.29
CA GLY A 386 21.59 13.11 12.63
C GLY A 386 21.52 12.89 11.11
N PHE A 387 20.46 12.27 10.59
CA PHE A 387 20.34 11.95 9.14
C PHE A 387 19.81 13.10 8.28
N LEU A 388 19.50 14.24 8.89
CA LEU A 388 19.20 15.48 8.15
C LEU A 388 20.48 16.22 7.73
N TYR A 389 21.57 16.03 8.48
CA TYR A 389 22.87 16.66 8.22
C TYR A 389 23.82 15.72 7.47
N ASP A 390 23.79 14.41 7.77
CA ASP A 390 24.55 13.39 7.06
C ASP A 390 23.69 12.67 6.03
N PRO A 391 24.25 12.29 4.86
CA PRO A 391 23.51 11.58 3.81
C PRO A 391 23.01 10.23 4.33
N PHE A 392 21.75 9.89 4.01
CA PHE A 392 21.14 8.63 4.41
C PHE A 392 21.81 7.44 3.70
N PRO A 393 22.31 6.42 4.43
CA PRO A 393 22.83 5.21 3.81
C PRO A 393 21.67 4.41 3.21
N VAL A 394 21.61 4.35 1.89
CA VAL A 394 20.59 3.58 1.16
C VAL A 394 21.04 2.12 1.07
N GLU A 395 20.26 1.22 1.67
CA GLU A 395 20.45 -0.23 1.58
C GLU A 395 19.38 -0.88 0.69
N SER A 396 19.74 -1.98 0.02
CA SER A 396 18.81 -2.72 -0.84
C SER A 396 17.84 -3.57 -0.03
N HIS A 397 16.56 -3.50 -0.34
CA HIS A 397 15.50 -4.37 0.20
C HIS A 397 15.05 -5.46 -0.80
N LEU A 398 15.81 -5.66 -1.89
CA LEU A 398 15.45 -6.61 -2.94
C LEU A 398 15.27 -8.05 -2.42
N LYS A 399 15.94 -8.42 -1.33
CA LYS A 399 15.82 -9.73 -0.67
C LYS A 399 14.36 -10.12 -0.38
N GLU A 400 13.53 -9.16 0.02
CA GLU A 400 12.14 -9.42 0.44
C GLU A 400 11.19 -9.60 -0.76
N PHE A 401 11.54 -9.02 -1.92
CA PHE A 401 10.70 -9.00 -3.12
C PHE A 401 11.30 -9.80 -4.29
N LEU A 402 12.40 -10.53 -4.05
CA LEU A 402 13.16 -11.21 -5.10
C LEU A 402 12.33 -12.25 -5.86
N HIS A 403 11.41 -12.95 -5.19
CA HIS A 403 10.59 -14.01 -5.80
C HIS A 403 9.83 -13.53 -7.04
N ASP A 404 9.20 -12.36 -6.97
CA ASP A 404 8.34 -11.85 -8.05
C ASP A 404 9.18 -11.38 -9.26
N HIS A 405 10.32 -10.74 -9.02
CA HIS A 405 11.25 -10.32 -10.06
C HIS A 405 11.94 -11.50 -10.74
N LEU A 406 12.40 -12.47 -9.94
CA LEU A 406 13.04 -13.68 -10.45
C LEU A 406 12.06 -14.50 -11.31
N ASN A 407 10.82 -14.70 -10.84
CA ASN A 407 9.78 -15.35 -11.63
C ASN A 407 9.48 -14.60 -12.93
N ALA A 408 9.46 -13.26 -12.91
CA ALA A 408 9.23 -12.47 -14.12
C ALA A 408 10.35 -12.64 -15.15
N GLU A 409 11.62 -12.64 -14.73
CA GLU A 409 12.76 -12.84 -15.61
C GLU A 409 12.84 -14.26 -16.19
N ILE A 410 12.46 -15.27 -15.40
CA ILE A 410 12.33 -16.66 -15.88
C ILE A 410 11.22 -16.77 -16.93
N VAL A 411 10.05 -16.16 -16.68
CA VAL A 411 8.93 -16.14 -17.65
C VAL A 411 9.31 -15.42 -18.94
N SER A 412 10.13 -14.37 -18.87
CA SER A 412 10.64 -13.65 -20.04
C SER A 412 11.72 -14.41 -20.82
N GLY A 413 12.25 -15.49 -20.24
CA GLY A 413 13.37 -16.28 -20.77
C GLY A 413 14.71 -15.56 -20.71
N THR A 414 14.89 -14.60 -19.79
CA THR A 414 16.19 -14.00 -19.47
C THR A 414 17.01 -14.96 -18.61
N ILE A 415 16.35 -15.67 -17.69
CA ILE A 415 16.95 -16.64 -16.79
C ILE A 415 16.40 -18.02 -17.14
N ASN A 416 17.28 -18.90 -17.62
CA ASN A 416 16.94 -20.28 -17.97
C ASN A 416 17.65 -21.31 -17.08
N ASN A 417 18.63 -20.90 -16.26
CA ASN A 417 19.36 -21.78 -15.34
C ASN A 417 19.84 -21.01 -14.10
N LYS A 418 20.29 -21.75 -13.07
CA LYS A 418 20.77 -21.15 -11.81
C LYS A 418 21.96 -20.19 -12.00
N GLN A 419 22.86 -20.47 -12.94
CA GLN A 419 24.02 -19.63 -13.19
C GLN A 419 23.62 -18.23 -13.68
N GLN A 420 22.67 -18.15 -14.63
CA GLN A 420 22.12 -16.89 -15.13
C GLN A 420 21.37 -16.13 -14.03
N ALA A 421 20.74 -16.84 -13.09
CA ALA A 421 20.10 -16.20 -11.94
C ALA A 421 21.11 -15.54 -10.98
N ILE A 422 22.27 -16.16 -10.76
CA ILE A 422 23.36 -15.54 -9.99
C ILE A 422 23.90 -14.32 -10.73
N GLU A 423 24.12 -14.42 -12.05
CA GLU A 423 24.57 -13.29 -12.87
C GLU A 423 23.58 -12.12 -12.79
N TYR A 424 22.27 -12.40 -12.87
CA TYR A 424 21.23 -11.41 -12.63
C TYR A 424 21.38 -10.73 -11.26
N LEU A 425 21.56 -11.49 -10.17
CA LEU A 425 21.77 -10.95 -8.83
C LEU A 425 23.04 -10.09 -8.74
N THR A 426 24.12 -10.45 -9.42
CA THR A 426 25.37 -9.66 -9.41
C THR A 426 25.22 -8.28 -10.04
N ASN A 427 24.26 -8.12 -10.95
CA ASN A 427 23.94 -6.84 -11.59
C ASN A 427 23.01 -5.94 -10.75
N THR A 428 22.61 -6.40 -9.56
CA THR A 428 21.69 -5.64 -8.70
C THR A 428 22.42 -4.72 -7.72
N PHE A 429 21.71 -3.69 -7.25
CA PHE A 429 22.19 -2.85 -6.14
C PHE A 429 22.40 -3.64 -4.84
N LEU A 430 21.66 -4.74 -4.65
CA LEU A 430 21.83 -5.65 -3.51
C LEU A 430 23.26 -6.19 -3.43
N PHE A 431 23.81 -6.68 -4.54
CA PHE A 431 25.17 -7.23 -4.56
C PHE A 431 26.21 -6.17 -4.18
N ARG A 432 26.08 -4.95 -4.70
CA ARG A 432 26.98 -3.84 -4.37
C ARG A 432 26.92 -3.39 -2.92
N ARG A 433 25.76 -3.50 -2.27
CA ARG A 433 25.60 -3.23 -0.83
C ARG A 433 26.09 -4.38 0.02
N LEU A 434 25.85 -5.60 -0.40
CA LEU A 434 26.35 -6.80 0.27
C LEU A 434 27.87 -6.77 0.42
N LEU A 435 28.62 -6.26 -0.57
CA LEU A 435 30.09 -6.11 -0.48
C LEU A 435 30.56 -5.04 0.53
N GLN A 436 29.73 -4.03 0.84
CA GLN A 436 30.10 -2.93 1.74
C GLN A 436 29.57 -3.12 3.16
N SER A 437 28.36 -3.66 3.29
CA SER A 437 27.65 -3.86 4.56
C SER A 437 27.14 -5.32 4.72
N PRO A 438 27.99 -6.37 4.70
CA PRO A 438 27.51 -7.77 4.79
C PRO A 438 26.66 -8.06 6.03
N THR A 439 27.02 -7.49 7.19
CA THR A 439 26.32 -7.69 8.46
C THR A 439 24.87 -7.20 8.42
N TYR A 440 24.58 -6.14 7.65
CA TYR A 440 23.20 -5.64 7.48
C TYR A 440 22.29 -6.72 6.88
N TYR A 441 22.84 -7.53 5.97
CA TYR A 441 22.13 -8.62 5.31
C TYR A 441 22.14 -9.93 6.11
N GLY A 442 22.87 -9.98 7.23
CA GLY A 442 23.00 -11.15 8.10
C GLY A 442 24.20 -12.05 7.80
N CYS A 443 25.21 -11.58 7.06
CA CYS A 443 26.44 -12.34 6.86
C CYS A 443 27.31 -12.36 8.13
N GLU A 444 27.93 -13.51 8.42
CA GLU A 444 28.79 -13.71 9.59
C GLU A 444 30.10 -12.88 9.51
N ASP A 445 30.63 -12.71 8.30
CA ASP A 445 31.91 -12.07 8.03
C ASP A 445 31.96 -11.42 6.63
N ASN A 446 32.94 -10.54 6.42
CA ASN A 446 33.14 -9.82 5.14
C ASN A 446 33.94 -10.64 4.11
N SER A 447 34.07 -11.96 4.27
CA SER A 447 34.79 -12.77 3.29
C SER A 447 33.97 -13.00 2.03
N VAL A 448 34.64 -13.02 0.87
CA VAL A 448 34.02 -13.33 -0.43
C VAL A 448 33.29 -14.69 -0.40
N ARG A 449 33.80 -15.63 0.41
CA ARG A 449 33.18 -16.94 0.61
C ARG A 449 31.81 -16.82 1.29
N SER A 450 31.70 -16.00 2.32
CA SER A 450 30.45 -15.73 3.05
C SER A 450 29.39 -15.10 2.16
N ILE A 451 29.82 -14.10 1.37
CA ILE A 451 28.97 -13.40 0.40
C ILE A 451 28.43 -14.34 -0.67
N ASN A 452 29.30 -15.17 -1.28
CA ASN A 452 28.87 -16.14 -2.29
C ASN A 452 27.92 -17.18 -1.70
N ARG A 453 28.20 -17.68 -0.49
CA ARG A 453 27.31 -18.60 0.23
C ARG A 453 25.94 -17.97 0.46
N PHE A 454 25.89 -16.73 0.93
CA PHE A 454 24.65 -15.99 1.13
C PHE A 454 23.84 -15.85 -0.17
N LEU A 455 24.47 -15.50 -1.29
CA LEU A 455 23.78 -15.38 -2.58
C LEU A 455 23.22 -16.71 -3.08
N SER A 456 23.99 -17.80 -2.95
CA SER A 456 23.52 -19.13 -3.31
C SER A 456 22.35 -19.58 -2.42
N GLU A 457 22.47 -19.42 -1.10
CA GLU A 457 21.39 -19.75 -0.16
C GLU A 457 20.14 -18.89 -0.42
N LEU A 458 20.31 -17.60 -0.72
CA LEU A 458 19.20 -16.73 -1.09
C LEU A 458 18.51 -17.22 -2.36
N LEU A 459 19.27 -17.51 -3.42
CA LEU A 459 18.74 -17.99 -4.68
C LEU A 459 18.00 -19.32 -4.53
N ASP A 460 18.64 -20.32 -3.89
CA ASP A 460 18.04 -21.64 -3.70
C ASP A 460 16.74 -21.54 -2.89
N ASN A 461 16.72 -20.78 -1.79
CA ASN A 461 15.49 -20.56 -1.02
C ASN A 461 14.37 -19.90 -1.86
N THR A 462 14.71 -18.92 -2.69
CA THR A 462 13.70 -18.27 -3.56
C THR A 462 13.17 -19.21 -4.65
N LEU A 463 14.04 -20.02 -5.25
CA LEU A 463 13.66 -20.98 -6.27
C LEU A 463 12.80 -22.11 -5.68
N ASP A 464 13.16 -22.61 -4.51
CA ASP A 464 12.38 -23.62 -3.77
C ASP A 464 10.97 -23.09 -3.44
N ASP A 465 10.88 -21.86 -2.94
CA ASP A 465 9.58 -21.21 -2.66
C ASP A 465 8.72 -21.06 -3.92
N LEU A 466 9.33 -20.68 -5.05
CA LEU A 466 8.64 -20.57 -6.34
C LEU A 466 8.21 -21.94 -6.89
N GLN A 467 9.01 -22.98 -6.67
CA GLN A 467 8.69 -24.36 -7.04
C GLN A 467 7.54 -24.90 -6.18
N ILE A 468 7.55 -24.66 -4.87
CA ILE A 468 6.44 -25.00 -3.95
C ILE A 468 5.15 -24.26 -4.36
N ALA A 469 5.27 -23.00 -4.80
CA ALA A 469 4.16 -22.23 -5.35
C ALA A 469 3.72 -22.68 -6.75
N LYS A 470 4.38 -23.70 -7.34
CA LYS A 470 4.15 -24.21 -8.71
C LYS A 470 4.30 -23.13 -9.79
N CYS A 471 5.13 -22.12 -9.55
CA CYS A 471 5.42 -21.06 -10.50
C CYS A 471 6.52 -21.47 -11.49
N VAL A 472 7.49 -22.25 -11.04
CA VAL A 472 8.64 -22.73 -11.83
C VAL A 472 8.85 -24.23 -11.63
N SER A 473 9.44 -24.89 -12.61
CA SER A 473 9.97 -26.25 -12.50
C SER A 473 11.48 -26.22 -12.72
N ILE A 474 12.21 -26.98 -11.91
CA ILE A 474 13.67 -27.06 -11.95
C ILE A 474 14.03 -28.52 -12.29
N ASP A 475 14.83 -28.74 -13.33
CA ASP A 475 15.36 -30.07 -13.65
C ASP A 475 16.59 -30.37 -12.78
N GLU A 476 16.47 -31.40 -11.95
CA GLU A 476 17.52 -31.82 -10.99
C GLU A 476 18.83 -32.22 -11.67
N ASN A 477 18.82 -32.57 -12.97
CA ASN A 477 20.01 -33.05 -13.66
C ASN A 477 20.79 -31.94 -14.38
N THR A 478 20.08 -30.92 -14.84
CA THR A 478 20.62 -29.87 -15.74
C THR A 478 20.69 -28.50 -15.08
N ASP A 479 20.05 -28.33 -13.91
CA ASP A 479 19.81 -27.02 -13.26
C ASP A 479 19.06 -26.03 -14.18
N ASP A 480 18.38 -26.54 -15.21
CA ASP A 480 17.53 -25.76 -16.10
C ASP A 480 16.21 -25.43 -15.40
N ILE A 481 15.75 -24.20 -15.59
CA ILE A 481 14.58 -23.62 -14.94
C ILE A 481 13.55 -23.27 -16.01
N GLU A 482 12.35 -23.84 -15.90
CA GLU A 482 11.25 -23.59 -16.82
C GLU A 482 10.06 -22.92 -16.11
N PRO A 483 9.42 -21.90 -16.73
CA PRO A 483 8.25 -21.24 -16.17
C PRO A 483 6.97 -22.05 -16.39
N LEU A 484 6.24 -22.34 -15.30
CA LEU A 484 4.92 -22.96 -15.32
C LEU A 484 3.81 -21.94 -15.56
N ILE A 485 2.59 -22.43 -15.81
CA ILE A 485 1.43 -21.60 -16.14
C ILE A 485 1.10 -20.61 -15.02
N LEU A 486 1.19 -21.02 -13.75
CA LEU A 486 0.95 -20.15 -12.59
C LEU A 486 2.00 -19.03 -12.50
N GLY A 487 3.28 -19.32 -12.81
CA GLY A 487 4.34 -18.31 -12.87
C GLY A 487 4.08 -17.30 -13.98
N ARG A 488 3.59 -17.76 -15.14
CA ARG A 488 3.18 -16.89 -16.27
C ARG A 488 2.00 -15.99 -15.90
N ILE A 489 1.00 -16.52 -15.18
CA ILE A 489 -0.15 -15.75 -14.68
C ILE A 489 0.32 -14.68 -13.68
N ALA A 490 1.19 -15.05 -12.72
CA ALA A 490 1.74 -14.12 -11.73
C ALA A 490 2.50 -12.96 -12.41
N SER A 491 3.38 -13.29 -13.37
CA SER A 491 4.15 -12.29 -14.13
C SER A 491 3.26 -11.40 -14.99
N PHE A 492 2.27 -11.96 -15.69
CA PHE A 492 1.39 -11.23 -16.60
C PHE A 492 0.47 -10.23 -15.88
N TYR A 493 -0.11 -10.61 -14.74
CA TYR A 493 -1.00 -9.75 -13.96
C TYR A 493 -0.28 -8.91 -12.89
N TYR A 494 1.04 -9.06 -12.76
CA TYR A 494 1.84 -8.40 -11.72
C TYR A 494 1.29 -8.74 -10.32
N LEU A 495 1.17 -10.04 -10.03
CA LEU A 495 0.71 -10.55 -8.74
C LEU A 495 1.86 -11.18 -7.98
N ASN A 496 1.75 -11.16 -6.66
CA ASN A 496 2.70 -11.82 -5.79
C ASN A 496 2.58 -13.34 -5.91
N PHE A 497 3.70 -14.07 -5.90
CA PHE A 497 3.70 -15.52 -6.00
C PHE A 497 2.86 -16.22 -4.90
N ARG A 498 2.78 -15.62 -3.70
CA ARG A 498 1.96 -16.15 -2.59
C ARG A 498 0.47 -16.07 -2.89
N THR A 499 0.03 -15.03 -3.61
CA THR A 499 -1.36 -14.89 -4.06
C THR A 499 -1.73 -15.99 -5.07
N VAL A 500 -0.85 -16.28 -6.03
CA VAL A 500 -1.12 -17.34 -7.00
C VAL A 500 -1.06 -18.73 -6.33
N ARG A 501 -0.18 -18.94 -5.35
CA ARG A 501 -0.19 -20.12 -4.49
C ARG A 501 -1.50 -20.27 -3.71
N LEU A 502 -2.02 -19.18 -3.16
CA LEU A 502 -3.33 -19.14 -2.48
C LEU A 502 -4.45 -19.59 -3.42
N PHE A 503 -4.43 -19.15 -4.68
CA PHE A 503 -5.42 -19.53 -5.69
C PHE A 503 -5.34 -21.01 -6.04
N SER A 504 -4.15 -21.55 -6.29
CA SER A 504 -3.98 -22.97 -6.58
C SER A 504 -4.47 -23.88 -5.45
N ASN A 505 -4.48 -23.41 -4.19
CA ASN A 505 -4.87 -24.22 -3.04
C ASN A 505 -6.36 -24.10 -2.69
N ASN A 506 -6.97 -22.94 -2.94
CA ASN A 506 -8.32 -22.65 -2.47
C ASN A 506 -9.38 -22.64 -3.59
N ILE A 507 -9.00 -22.43 -4.85
CA ILE A 507 -9.94 -22.46 -5.98
C ILE A 507 -10.33 -23.92 -6.26
N ARG A 508 -11.64 -24.20 -6.22
CA ARG A 508 -12.27 -25.51 -6.44
C ARG A 508 -13.43 -25.36 -7.44
N ALA A 509 -13.92 -26.49 -7.97
CA ALA A 509 -15.00 -26.51 -8.97
C ALA A 509 -16.36 -26.03 -8.45
N ASP A 510 -16.56 -26.05 -7.14
CA ASP A 510 -17.83 -25.77 -6.44
C ASP A 510 -17.83 -24.44 -5.68
N ASN A 511 -16.83 -23.57 -5.88
CA ASN A 511 -16.78 -22.30 -5.17
C ASN A 511 -17.93 -21.37 -5.59
N ASP A 512 -18.64 -20.86 -4.58
CA ASP A 512 -19.65 -19.82 -4.73
C ASP A 512 -19.04 -18.42 -4.66
N ILE A 513 -19.85 -17.40 -4.97
CA ILE A 513 -19.42 -15.99 -4.95
C ILE A 513 -18.88 -15.58 -3.57
N ARG A 514 -19.45 -16.11 -2.47
CA ARG A 514 -19.02 -15.79 -1.11
C ARG A 514 -17.63 -16.34 -0.82
N SER A 515 -17.37 -17.59 -1.21
CA SER A 515 -16.05 -18.22 -1.09
C SER A 515 -15.02 -17.50 -1.96
N LEU A 516 -15.38 -17.14 -3.20
CA LEU A 516 -14.50 -16.40 -4.11
C LEU A 516 -14.17 -15.00 -3.58
N LEU A 517 -15.15 -14.30 -2.99
CA LEU A 517 -14.91 -13.00 -2.36
C LEU A 517 -13.95 -13.12 -1.16
N ARG A 518 -14.07 -14.20 -0.37
CA ARG A 518 -13.13 -14.48 0.73
C ARG A 518 -11.72 -14.77 0.20
N ILE A 519 -11.58 -15.54 -0.86
CA ILE A 519 -10.28 -15.82 -1.51
C ILE A 519 -9.67 -14.53 -2.06
N LEU A 520 -10.48 -13.68 -2.70
CA LEU A 520 -10.04 -12.36 -3.20
C LEU A 520 -9.50 -11.48 -2.07
N SER A 521 -10.21 -11.37 -0.94
CA SER A 521 -9.78 -10.53 0.18
C SER A 521 -8.49 -11.04 0.86
N LEU A 522 -8.20 -12.34 0.79
CA LEU A 522 -7.01 -12.96 1.37
C LEU A 522 -5.76 -12.84 0.47
N ALA A 523 -5.87 -12.20 -0.69
CA ALA A 523 -4.74 -11.98 -1.60
C ALA A 523 -3.63 -11.14 -0.92
N HIS A 524 -2.36 -11.48 -1.16
CA HIS A 524 -1.21 -10.84 -0.51
C HIS A 524 -1.04 -9.37 -0.93
N GLU A 525 -1.62 -8.96 -2.05
CA GLU A 525 -1.68 -7.55 -2.46
C GLU A 525 -2.43 -6.65 -1.47
N TYR A 526 -3.18 -7.24 -0.54
CA TYR A 526 -3.86 -6.55 0.55
C TYR A 526 -3.16 -6.69 1.92
N SER A 527 -1.97 -7.29 2.01
CA SER A 527 -1.30 -7.46 3.32
C SER A 527 -0.77 -6.15 3.90
N GLU A 528 -0.55 -5.13 3.08
CA GLU A 528 -0.09 -3.80 3.51
C GLU A 528 -1.24 -2.79 3.64
N PHE A 529 -2.49 -3.26 3.68
CA PHE A 529 -3.64 -2.37 3.76
C PHE A 529 -3.67 -1.68 5.14
N PRO A 530 -3.88 -0.35 5.21
CA PRO A 530 -3.76 0.36 6.48
C PRO A 530 -4.90 -0.03 7.43
N VAL A 531 -4.56 -0.51 8.62
CA VAL A 531 -5.50 -0.67 9.74
C VAL A 531 -5.11 0.37 10.80
N ARG A 532 -5.96 1.39 10.97
CA ARG A 532 -5.70 2.52 11.87
C ARG A 532 -6.18 2.19 13.28
N HIS A 533 -5.64 2.90 14.27
CA HIS A 533 -6.03 2.72 15.67
C HIS A 533 -7.55 2.93 15.84
N ALA A 534 -8.20 2.06 16.62
CA ALA A 534 -9.64 2.04 16.89
C ALA A 534 -10.55 1.71 15.68
N GLU A 535 -9.99 1.33 14.52
CA GLU A 535 -10.80 0.83 13.41
C GLU A 535 -11.38 -0.56 13.66
N ASP A 536 -10.87 -1.31 14.64
CA ASP A 536 -11.39 -2.63 15.06
C ASP A 536 -12.84 -2.55 15.56
N ILE A 537 -13.14 -1.57 16.42
CA ILE A 537 -14.50 -1.32 16.93
C ILE A 537 -15.44 -0.93 15.78
N ILE A 538 -14.95 -0.09 14.87
CA ILE A 538 -15.72 0.39 13.72
C ILE A 538 -15.99 -0.75 12.74
N ASN A 539 -14.99 -1.61 12.51
CA ASN A 539 -15.12 -2.81 11.68
C ASN A 539 -16.13 -3.79 12.28
N GLU A 540 -16.14 -3.96 13.61
CA GLU A 540 -17.12 -4.81 14.29
C GLU A 540 -18.56 -4.28 14.09
N GLU A 541 -18.81 -3.00 14.36
CA GLU A 541 -20.12 -2.38 14.14
C GLU A 541 -20.54 -2.42 12.66
N PHE A 542 -19.58 -2.22 11.76
CA PHE A 542 -19.83 -2.23 10.33
C PHE A 542 -20.17 -3.63 9.82
N ASN A 543 -19.48 -4.66 10.31
CA ASN A 543 -19.75 -6.07 10.02
C ASN A 543 -21.18 -6.46 10.38
N GLN A 544 -21.80 -5.87 11.41
CA GLN A 544 -23.20 -6.14 11.76
C GLN A 544 -24.19 -5.75 10.67
N ARG A 545 -23.88 -4.72 9.87
CA ARG A 545 -24.76 -4.21 8.79
C ARG A 545 -24.60 -4.96 7.46
N LEU A 546 -23.51 -5.70 7.29
CA LEU A 546 -23.16 -6.36 6.02
C LEU A 546 -23.65 -7.82 5.96
N PRO A 547 -23.91 -8.36 4.75
CA PRO A 547 -24.52 -9.68 4.59
C PRO A 547 -23.61 -10.85 4.98
N ILE A 548 -22.30 -10.77 4.71
CA ILE A 548 -21.33 -11.83 5.01
C ILE A 548 -20.56 -11.44 6.26
N LYS A 549 -20.71 -12.24 7.32
CA LYS A 549 -20.02 -12.03 8.59
C LYS A 549 -18.59 -12.55 8.50
N VAL A 550 -17.64 -11.73 8.92
CA VAL A 550 -16.21 -12.06 9.00
C VAL A 550 -15.72 -11.93 10.43
N GLU A 551 -14.67 -12.68 10.77
CA GLU A 551 -14.00 -12.69 12.07
C GLU A 551 -12.63 -11.98 11.96
N ASP A 552 -12.04 -11.61 13.10
CA ASP A 552 -10.76 -10.88 13.20
C ASP A 552 -10.75 -9.48 12.57
N TYR A 553 -11.14 -8.48 13.35
CA TYR A 553 -11.29 -7.08 12.94
C TYR A 553 -10.00 -6.28 12.86
N LEU A 554 -8.89 -6.86 13.32
CA LEU A 554 -7.55 -6.27 13.25
C LEU A 554 -6.85 -6.62 11.94
N SER A 555 -7.30 -7.67 11.24
CA SER A 555 -6.70 -8.07 9.97
C SER A 555 -7.01 -7.10 8.83
N GLU A 556 -5.98 -6.80 8.04
CA GLU A 556 -6.03 -6.02 6.81
C GLU A 556 -7.01 -6.64 5.80
N HIS A 557 -7.00 -7.97 5.70
CA HIS A 557 -7.85 -8.74 4.80
C HIS A 557 -9.34 -8.65 5.18
N THR A 558 -9.65 -8.67 6.47
CA THR A 558 -11.02 -8.50 6.97
C THR A 558 -11.55 -7.11 6.60
N LYS A 559 -10.74 -6.07 6.79
CA LYS A 559 -11.10 -4.71 6.39
C LYS A 559 -11.42 -4.63 4.89
N VAL A 560 -10.56 -5.19 4.03
CA VAL A 560 -10.81 -5.23 2.57
C VAL A 560 -12.12 -5.97 2.25
N HIS A 561 -12.38 -7.10 2.91
CA HIS A 561 -13.60 -7.87 2.71
C HIS A 561 -14.86 -7.05 3.06
N LEU A 562 -14.86 -6.35 4.19
CA LEU A 562 -15.98 -5.48 4.60
C LEU A 562 -16.17 -4.31 3.64
N LEU A 563 -15.08 -3.67 3.18
CA LEU A 563 -15.14 -2.56 2.22
C LEU A 563 -15.67 -3.00 0.86
N MET A 564 -15.34 -4.20 0.38
CA MET A 564 -15.89 -4.73 -0.87
C MET A 564 -17.38 -5.02 -0.75
N GLN A 565 -17.83 -5.59 0.37
CA GLN A 565 -19.26 -5.79 0.62
C GLN A 565 -20.02 -4.46 0.68
N ALA A 566 -19.45 -3.46 1.35
CA ALA A 566 -20.03 -2.12 1.42
C ALA A 566 -20.18 -1.47 0.04
N HIS A 567 -19.21 -1.70 -0.85
CA HIS A 567 -19.27 -1.28 -2.24
C HIS A 567 -20.41 -1.96 -3.00
N PHE A 568 -20.63 -3.26 -2.79
CA PHE A 568 -21.75 -3.98 -3.41
C PHE A 568 -23.13 -3.54 -2.89
N GLU A 569 -23.23 -3.21 -1.60
CA GLU A 569 -24.46 -2.67 -1.00
C GLU A 569 -24.68 -1.18 -1.34
N ARG A 570 -23.62 -0.48 -1.77
CA ARG A 570 -23.57 1.00 -1.87
C ARG A 570 -23.93 1.67 -0.54
N CYS A 571 -23.43 1.12 0.56
CA CYS A 571 -23.63 1.69 1.89
C CYS A 571 -22.83 2.98 2.10
N ALA A 572 -23.33 3.85 2.98
CA ALA A 572 -22.54 4.97 3.48
C ALA A 572 -21.37 4.43 4.32
N LEU A 573 -20.16 4.84 3.97
CA LEU A 573 -18.95 4.44 4.69
C LEU A 573 -18.84 5.21 6.02
N PRO A 574 -18.39 4.59 7.12
CA PRO A 574 -18.36 5.22 8.45
C PRO A 574 -17.43 6.43 8.54
N ILE A 575 -16.28 6.38 7.85
CA ILE A 575 -15.21 7.40 7.90
C ILE A 575 -14.78 7.77 6.47
N PRO A 576 -14.40 9.04 6.18
CA PRO A 576 -13.86 9.44 4.88
C PRO A 576 -12.64 8.63 4.41
N ASP A 577 -11.78 8.19 5.32
CA ASP A 577 -10.61 7.35 5.01
C ASP A 577 -11.02 6.01 4.37
N TYR A 578 -12.18 5.46 4.73
CA TYR A 578 -12.68 4.23 4.11
C TYR A 578 -13.00 4.45 2.63
N VAL A 579 -13.30 5.68 2.20
CA VAL A 579 -13.53 5.99 0.78
C VAL A 579 -12.22 5.84 -0.01
N THR A 580 -11.10 6.34 0.51
CA THR A 580 -9.79 6.19 -0.14
C THR A 580 -9.31 4.75 -0.11
N ASP A 581 -9.58 4.06 0.99
CA ASP A 581 -9.25 2.65 1.16
C ASP A 581 -10.06 1.80 0.16
N THR A 582 -11.38 1.96 0.07
CA THR A 582 -12.23 1.25 -0.91
C THR A 582 -11.74 1.47 -2.34
N LYS A 583 -11.38 2.70 -2.74
CA LYS A 583 -10.85 2.96 -4.09
C LYS A 583 -9.58 2.16 -4.38
N THR A 584 -8.69 2.06 -3.39
CA THR A 584 -7.43 1.30 -3.49
C THR A 584 -7.70 -0.20 -3.57
N ALA A 585 -8.64 -0.71 -2.78
CA ALA A 585 -9.06 -2.12 -2.85
C ALA A 585 -9.65 -2.47 -4.23
N LEU A 586 -10.53 -1.63 -4.78
CA LEU A 586 -11.17 -1.85 -6.07
C LEU A 586 -10.18 -1.80 -7.24
N ASP A 587 -9.14 -0.97 -7.13
CA ASP A 587 -8.09 -0.87 -8.15
C ASP A 587 -7.33 -2.20 -8.30
N GLN A 588 -6.92 -2.79 -7.17
CA GLN A 588 -6.22 -4.08 -7.15
C GLN A 588 -7.15 -5.25 -7.51
N GLY A 589 -8.44 -5.16 -7.18
CA GLY A 589 -9.40 -6.24 -7.36
C GLY A 589 -9.56 -6.72 -8.80
N ILE A 590 -9.46 -5.84 -9.81
CA ILE A 590 -9.63 -6.25 -11.22
C ILE A 590 -8.54 -7.22 -11.66
N ARG A 591 -7.25 -6.88 -11.44
CA ARG A 591 -6.14 -7.74 -11.87
C ARG A 591 -6.15 -9.08 -11.13
N ILE A 592 -6.52 -9.06 -9.86
CA ILE A 592 -6.59 -10.26 -9.02
C ILE A 592 -7.73 -11.18 -9.51
N LEU A 593 -8.93 -10.66 -9.74
CA LEU A 593 -10.05 -11.43 -10.28
C LEU A 593 -9.77 -11.97 -11.69
N GLN A 594 -9.10 -11.18 -12.52
CA GLN A 594 -8.68 -11.63 -13.84
C GLN A 594 -7.70 -12.80 -13.77
N ALA A 595 -6.78 -12.81 -12.81
CA ALA A 595 -5.91 -13.96 -12.58
C ALA A 595 -6.66 -15.16 -12.00
N MET A 596 -7.62 -14.94 -11.08
CA MET A 596 -8.47 -16.02 -10.55
C MET A 596 -9.26 -16.72 -11.67
N ILE A 597 -9.77 -15.96 -12.66
CA ILE A 597 -10.44 -16.53 -13.84
C ILE A 597 -9.49 -17.44 -14.63
N ASP A 598 -8.27 -16.99 -14.88
CA ASP A 598 -7.30 -17.75 -15.66
C ASP A 598 -6.82 -19.00 -14.90
N VAL A 599 -6.59 -18.91 -13.59
CA VAL A 599 -6.28 -20.08 -12.76
C VAL A 599 -7.43 -21.09 -12.76
N ALA A 600 -8.67 -20.64 -12.60
CA ALA A 600 -9.85 -21.51 -12.62
C ALA A 600 -10.06 -22.16 -14.01
N TYR A 601 -9.73 -21.44 -15.09
CA TYR A 601 -9.75 -21.97 -16.46
C TYR A 601 -8.72 -23.08 -16.66
N GLU A 602 -7.49 -22.90 -16.20
CA GLU A 602 -6.42 -23.92 -16.29
C GLU A 602 -6.75 -25.17 -15.47
N CYS A 603 -7.50 -25.03 -14.38
CA CYS A 603 -8.04 -26.17 -13.63
C CYS A 603 -9.27 -26.83 -14.29
N GLY A 604 -9.85 -26.22 -15.33
CA GLY A 604 -11.05 -26.74 -16.02
C GLY A 604 -12.36 -26.51 -15.26
N PHE A 605 -12.41 -25.60 -14.29
CA PHE A 605 -13.57 -25.38 -13.41
C PHE A 605 -14.58 -24.39 -14.01
N PHE A 606 -15.48 -24.87 -14.88
CA PHE A 606 -16.42 -24.02 -15.62
C PHE A 606 -17.32 -23.16 -14.73
N ALA A 607 -17.96 -23.78 -13.73
CA ALA A 607 -18.83 -23.08 -12.79
C ALA A 607 -18.08 -21.94 -12.08
N THR A 608 -16.90 -22.22 -11.54
CA THR A 608 -16.07 -21.26 -10.81
C THR A 608 -15.59 -20.11 -11.69
N VAL A 609 -15.23 -20.36 -12.96
CA VAL A 609 -14.90 -19.30 -13.92
C VAL A 609 -16.07 -18.35 -14.11
N VAL A 610 -17.28 -18.88 -14.32
CA VAL A 610 -18.49 -18.04 -14.49
C VAL A 610 -18.79 -17.24 -13.22
N GLN A 611 -18.67 -17.85 -12.03
CA GLN A 611 -18.87 -17.14 -10.76
C GLN A 611 -17.82 -16.04 -10.54
N THR A 612 -16.56 -16.28 -10.93
CA THR A 612 -15.50 -15.26 -10.82
C THR A 612 -15.71 -14.11 -11.81
N ILE A 613 -16.20 -14.39 -13.03
CA ILE A 613 -16.59 -13.36 -14.00
C ILE A 613 -17.74 -12.51 -13.45
N ARG A 614 -18.75 -13.13 -12.83
CA ARG A 614 -19.85 -12.41 -12.18
C ARG A 614 -19.35 -11.52 -11.03
N LEU A 615 -18.44 -12.03 -10.20
CA LEU A 615 -17.80 -11.24 -9.15
C LEU A 615 -17.02 -10.04 -9.72
N LEU A 616 -16.36 -10.20 -10.87
CA LEU A 616 -15.73 -9.09 -11.58
C LEU A 616 -16.75 -8.04 -12.05
N GLN A 617 -17.88 -8.46 -12.62
CA GLN A 617 -18.97 -7.54 -13.01
C GLN A 617 -19.55 -6.81 -11.79
N MET A 618 -19.73 -7.50 -10.65
CA MET A 618 -20.18 -6.91 -9.37
C MET A 618 -19.21 -5.84 -8.85
N LEU A 619 -17.90 -6.10 -8.96
CA LEU A 619 -16.85 -5.14 -8.59
C LEU A 619 -16.90 -3.86 -9.42
N VAL A 620 -17.12 -3.98 -10.73
CA VAL A 620 -17.20 -2.83 -11.64
C VAL A 620 -18.50 -2.03 -11.44
N GLN A 621 -19.65 -2.69 -11.30
CA GLN A 621 -20.95 -2.01 -11.18
C GLN A 621 -21.31 -1.60 -9.75
N GLY A 622 -20.63 -2.14 -8.74
CA GLY A 622 -20.90 -1.89 -7.32
C GLY A 622 -22.30 -2.35 -6.91
N ARG A 623 -22.67 -3.59 -7.27
CA ARG A 623 -23.93 -4.25 -6.89
C ARG A 623 -23.74 -5.77 -6.77
N TRP A 624 -24.51 -6.41 -5.89
CA TRP A 624 -24.62 -7.87 -5.84
C TRP A 624 -25.38 -8.43 -7.04
N GLU A 625 -25.05 -9.61 -7.57
CA GLU A 625 -25.79 -10.24 -8.69
C GLU A 625 -27.28 -10.46 -8.37
N GLN A 626 -27.54 -10.96 -7.17
CA GLN A 626 -28.88 -11.22 -6.69
C GLN A 626 -29.04 -10.58 -5.31
N THR A 627 -30.25 -10.11 -5.01
CA THR A 627 -30.61 -9.74 -3.64
C THR A 627 -30.66 -10.99 -2.76
N THR A 628 -30.72 -10.80 -1.43
CA THR A 628 -30.92 -11.90 -0.47
C THR A 628 -32.17 -12.74 -0.77
N ASP A 629 -33.16 -12.15 -1.45
CA ASP A 629 -34.42 -12.77 -1.84
C ASP A 629 -34.37 -13.42 -3.24
N GLY A 630 -33.19 -13.46 -3.87
CA GLY A 630 -32.97 -14.08 -5.18
C GLY A 630 -33.43 -13.26 -6.38
N LYS A 631 -33.70 -11.96 -6.23
CA LYS A 631 -34.10 -11.07 -7.34
C LYS A 631 -32.87 -10.56 -8.10
N ASP A 632 -32.99 -10.45 -9.43
CA ASP A 632 -31.95 -9.89 -10.30
C ASP A 632 -31.81 -8.38 -10.08
N THR A 633 -30.59 -7.92 -9.82
CA THR A 633 -30.27 -6.50 -9.59
C THR A 633 -29.76 -5.78 -10.83
N SER A 634 -29.66 -6.46 -11.98
CA SER A 634 -29.07 -5.92 -13.21
C SER A 634 -29.68 -4.57 -13.63
N LEU A 635 -30.97 -4.37 -13.40
CA LEU A 635 -31.68 -3.11 -13.67
C LEU A 635 -31.27 -1.96 -12.72
N ALA A 636 -30.86 -2.26 -11.49
CA ALA A 636 -30.40 -1.27 -10.50
C ALA A 636 -28.96 -0.77 -10.77
N THR A 637 -28.30 -1.27 -11.82
CA THR A 637 -27.02 -0.74 -12.32
C THR A 637 -27.20 0.55 -13.12
N LEU A 638 -28.41 0.81 -13.63
CA LEU A 638 -28.76 2.01 -14.37
C LEU A 638 -28.67 3.28 -13.48
N PRO A 639 -28.31 4.43 -14.06
CA PRO A 639 -28.17 5.66 -13.29
C PRO A 639 -29.53 6.09 -12.72
N HIS A 640 -29.51 6.55 -11.47
CA HIS A 640 -30.67 7.06 -10.72
C HIS A 640 -31.76 6.03 -10.38
N ILE A 641 -31.53 4.73 -10.61
CA ILE A 641 -32.50 3.67 -10.30
C ILE A 641 -32.15 3.00 -8.96
N SER A 642 -33.09 3.05 -8.00
CA SER A 642 -33.01 2.32 -6.72
C SER A 642 -33.43 0.84 -6.90
N LEU A 643 -33.13 0.00 -5.90
CA LEU A 643 -33.55 -1.41 -5.93
C LEU A 643 -35.08 -1.56 -5.99
N GLU A 644 -35.82 -0.72 -5.24
CA GLU A 644 -37.28 -0.69 -5.26
C GLU A 644 -37.83 -0.26 -6.63
N ALA A 645 -37.19 0.73 -7.26
CA ALA A 645 -37.55 1.19 -8.60
C ALA A 645 -37.29 0.10 -9.66
N ALA A 646 -36.18 -0.62 -9.56
CA ALA A 646 -35.85 -1.74 -10.45
C ALA A 646 -36.90 -2.86 -10.36
N ASP A 647 -37.37 -3.20 -9.16
CA ASP A 647 -38.44 -4.18 -8.94
C ASP A 647 -39.76 -3.74 -9.56
N GLN A 648 -40.12 -2.46 -9.43
CA GLN A 648 -41.32 -1.88 -10.05
C GLN A 648 -41.25 -1.91 -11.59
N ILE A 649 -40.08 -1.57 -12.15
CA ILE A 649 -39.80 -1.62 -13.58
C ILE A 649 -39.96 -3.04 -14.10
N ALA A 650 -39.36 -4.03 -13.43
CA ALA A 650 -39.45 -5.43 -13.82
C ALA A 650 -40.90 -5.95 -13.79
N ALA A 651 -41.65 -5.61 -12.73
CA ALA A 651 -43.04 -6.04 -12.57
C ALA A 651 -43.99 -5.44 -13.62
N GLN A 652 -43.82 -4.16 -13.98
CA GLN A 652 -44.75 -3.46 -14.88
C GLN A 652 -44.42 -3.64 -16.36
N LEU A 653 -43.14 -3.80 -16.73
CA LEU A 653 -42.73 -3.97 -18.12
C LEU A 653 -42.64 -5.44 -18.54
N GLY A 654 -42.68 -6.36 -17.57
CA GLY A 654 -42.48 -7.79 -17.82
C GLY A 654 -41.06 -8.16 -18.26
N CYS A 655 -40.11 -7.22 -18.17
CA CYS A 655 -38.69 -7.44 -18.48
C CYS A 655 -37.98 -7.94 -17.22
N LYS A 656 -37.43 -9.15 -17.24
CA LYS A 656 -36.81 -9.76 -16.06
C LYS A 656 -35.37 -9.36 -15.85
N ASN A 657 -34.69 -8.91 -16.90
CA ASN A 657 -33.25 -8.62 -16.89
C ASN A 657 -32.94 -7.36 -17.72
N LEU A 658 -31.76 -6.80 -17.49
CA LEU A 658 -31.28 -5.63 -18.24
C LEU A 658 -31.19 -5.89 -19.75
N LYS A 659 -30.85 -7.12 -20.17
CA LYS A 659 -30.72 -7.50 -21.57
C LYS A 659 -32.01 -7.35 -22.36
N GLU A 660 -33.14 -7.79 -21.81
CA GLU A 660 -34.48 -7.64 -22.43
C GLU A 660 -34.82 -6.17 -22.65
N LEU A 661 -34.53 -5.32 -21.66
CA LEU A 661 -34.74 -3.89 -21.76
C LEU A 661 -33.86 -3.27 -22.86
N VAL A 662 -32.55 -3.57 -22.87
CA VAL A 662 -31.62 -3.03 -23.88
C VAL A 662 -32.01 -3.48 -25.29
N LEU A 663 -32.42 -4.74 -25.47
CA LEU A 663 -32.90 -5.25 -26.76
C LEU A 663 -34.20 -4.56 -27.21
N ALA A 664 -35.10 -4.21 -26.30
CA ALA A 664 -36.31 -3.45 -26.62
C ALA A 664 -36.00 -2.04 -27.15
N PHE A 665 -34.90 -1.41 -26.70
CA PHE A 665 -34.46 -0.10 -27.19
C PHE A 665 -33.79 -0.16 -28.59
N ASN A 666 -33.46 -1.35 -29.11
CA ASN A 666 -32.82 -1.54 -30.43
C ASN A 666 -33.81 -1.58 -31.60
N VAL A 667 -34.64 -0.53 -31.74
CA VAL A 667 -35.65 -0.47 -32.81
C VAL A 667 -35.01 0.01 -34.12
N LYS A 668 -34.83 -0.90 -35.09
CA LYS A 668 -34.31 -0.57 -36.43
C LYS A 668 -35.40 0.14 -37.26
N PRO A 669 -35.14 1.32 -37.86
CA PRO A 669 -36.16 2.12 -38.56
C PRO A 669 -36.75 1.44 -39.80
N ASN A 670 -36.06 0.46 -40.40
CA ASN A 670 -36.45 -0.18 -41.67
C ASN A 670 -37.39 -1.40 -41.54
N ASN A 671 -37.78 -1.82 -40.33
CA ASN A 671 -38.62 -3.03 -40.10
C ASN A 671 -39.93 -2.72 -39.35
N ASN A 672 -40.60 -1.60 -39.66
CA ASN A 672 -41.77 -1.10 -38.91
C ASN A 672 -43.00 -2.03 -38.87
N ASN A 673 -43.02 -3.15 -39.62
CA ASN A 673 -44.19 -4.04 -39.73
C ASN A 673 -44.10 -5.37 -38.98
N SER A 674 -42.99 -5.68 -38.27
CA SER A 674 -42.93 -6.89 -37.44
C SER A 674 -43.67 -6.71 -36.11
N LYS A 675 -44.37 -7.75 -35.64
CA LYS A 675 -45.08 -7.74 -34.33
C LYS A 675 -44.12 -7.39 -33.17
N ASP A 676 -42.87 -7.82 -33.26
CA ASP A 676 -41.83 -7.59 -32.25
C ASP A 676 -41.45 -6.10 -32.12
N ASN A 677 -41.41 -5.36 -33.24
CA ASN A 677 -41.08 -3.92 -33.21
C ASN A 677 -42.22 -3.07 -32.62
N LYS A 678 -43.48 -3.50 -32.73
CA LYS A 678 -44.61 -2.83 -32.05
C LYS A 678 -44.56 -3.05 -30.54
N ASN A 679 -44.27 -4.28 -30.12
CA ASN A 679 -44.14 -4.62 -28.70
C ASN A 679 -42.95 -3.85 -28.05
N ASN A 680 -41.81 -3.80 -28.73
CA ASN A 680 -40.63 -3.08 -28.25
C ASN A 680 -40.86 -1.56 -28.12
N LYS A 681 -41.60 -0.94 -29.05
CA LYS A 681 -41.96 0.49 -28.95
C LYS A 681 -42.90 0.76 -27.76
N ASP A 682 -43.88 -0.11 -27.51
CA ASP A 682 -44.78 0.00 -26.35
C ASP A 682 -43.99 -0.13 -25.03
N ILE A 683 -43.06 -1.08 -24.93
CA ILE A 683 -42.16 -1.22 -23.77
C ILE A 683 -41.35 0.05 -23.52
N VAL A 684 -40.78 0.65 -24.57
CA VAL A 684 -39.99 1.89 -24.46
C VAL A 684 -40.85 3.07 -24.02
N GLU A 685 -42.07 3.22 -24.55
CA GLU A 685 -43.00 4.28 -24.15
C GLU A 685 -43.48 4.11 -22.70
N ARG A 686 -43.84 2.88 -22.30
CA ARG A 686 -44.19 2.58 -20.91
C ARG A 686 -43.05 2.84 -19.95
N PHE A 687 -41.82 2.49 -20.32
CA PHE A 687 -40.64 2.76 -19.49
C PHE A 687 -40.42 4.26 -19.27
N LYS A 688 -40.57 5.08 -20.33
CA LYS A 688 -40.48 6.55 -20.21
C LYS A 688 -41.56 7.11 -19.28
N LEU A 689 -42.81 6.67 -19.45
CA LEU A 689 -43.92 7.10 -18.61
C LEU A 689 -43.73 6.69 -17.14
N LEU A 690 -43.24 5.48 -16.89
CA LEU A 690 -42.99 4.96 -15.55
C LEU A 690 -41.92 5.78 -14.84
N ILE A 691 -40.82 6.08 -15.53
CA ILE A 691 -39.73 6.91 -15.02
C ILE A 691 -40.18 8.35 -14.71
N GLU A 692 -40.95 8.96 -15.61
CA GLU A 692 -41.38 10.36 -15.48
C GLU A 692 -42.48 10.55 -14.44
N HIS A 693 -43.48 9.65 -14.40
CA HIS A 693 -44.68 9.85 -13.59
C HIS A 693 -44.72 9.04 -12.30
N GLN A 694 -44.26 7.78 -12.29
CA GLN A 694 -44.33 6.94 -11.10
C GLN A 694 -43.09 7.08 -10.22
N LEU A 695 -41.90 7.08 -10.83
CA LEU A 695 -40.64 7.26 -10.11
C LEU A 695 -40.31 8.74 -9.84
N SER A 696 -41.10 9.67 -10.38
CA SER A 696 -40.94 11.13 -10.21
C SER A 696 -39.51 11.63 -10.46
N MET A 697 -38.81 11.03 -11.44
CA MET A 697 -37.43 11.41 -11.73
C MET A 697 -37.37 12.74 -12.50
N PRO A 698 -36.39 13.62 -12.19
CA PRO A 698 -36.17 14.85 -12.97
C PRO A 698 -35.93 14.54 -14.45
N PRO A 699 -36.39 15.39 -15.39
CA PRO A 699 -36.25 15.13 -16.83
C PRO A 699 -34.79 15.03 -17.29
N THR A 700 -33.84 15.61 -16.53
CA THR A 700 -32.40 15.43 -16.75
C THR A 700 -31.94 14.01 -16.48
N HIS A 701 -32.35 13.42 -15.34
CA HIS A 701 -32.03 12.05 -14.96
C HIS A 701 -32.67 11.05 -15.92
N CYS A 702 -33.92 11.28 -16.34
CA CYS A 702 -34.60 10.44 -17.34
C CYS A 702 -33.81 10.37 -18.66
N ARG A 703 -33.32 11.53 -19.14
CA ARG A 703 -32.51 11.60 -20.37
C ARG A 703 -31.18 10.86 -20.20
N GLU A 704 -30.54 10.98 -19.06
CA GLU A 704 -29.28 10.29 -18.76
C GLU A 704 -29.47 8.76 -18.74
N THR A 705 -30.47 8.25 -18.03
CA THR A 705 -30.79 6.82 -17.99
C THR A 705 -31.10 6.27 -19.38
N ILE A 706 -31.93 6.97 -20.17
CA ILE A 706 -32.25 6.57 -21.53
C ILE A 706 -31.01 6.58 -22.43
N ASN A 707 -30.16 7.60 -22.29
CA ASN A 707 -28.91 7.70 -23.04
C ASN A 707 -27.98 6.52 -22.73
N VAL A 708 -27.86 6.13 -21.46
CA VAL A 708 -27.07 4.95 -21.06
C VAL A 708 -27.63 3.68 -21.70
N ILE A 709 -28.94 3.43 -21.60
CA ILE A 709 -29.57 2.21 -22.16
C ILE A 709 -29.32 2.09 -23.67
N GLN A 710 -29.37 3.19 -24.42
CA GLN A 710 -29.14 3.18 -25.87
C GLN A 710 -27.71 2.79 -26.26
N HIS A 711 -26.74 3.08 -25.40
CA HIS A 711 -25.31 2.86 -25.67
C HIS A 711 -24.76 1.58 -25.01
N LEU A 712 -25.52 0.95 -24.10
CA LEU A 712 -25.18 -0.37 -23.54
C LEU A 712 -25.03 -1.41 -24.65
N PRO A 713 -24.02 -2.29 -24.59
CA PRO A 713 -23.60 -3.08 -25.75
C PRO A 713 -24.64 -4.13 -26.15
N ILE A 714 -24.91 -4.21 -27.46
CA ILE A 714 -25.71 -5.28 -28.07
C ILE A 714 -24.80 -6.11 -28.97
N ILE A 715 -24.54 -7.34 -28.56
CA ILE A 715 -23.62 -8.25 -29.26
C ILE A 715 -24.39 -9.29 -30.06
N LYS A 716 -24.02 -9.46 -31.32
CA LYS A 716 -24.46 -10.54 -32.20
C LYS A 716 -23.29 -11.48 -32.44
N ILE A 717 -23.54 -12.77 -32.25
CA ILE A 717 -22.58 -13.86 -32.48
C ILE A 717 -23.04 -14.62 -33.72
N SER A 718 -22.15 -14.83 -34.69
CA SER A 718 -22.43 -15.61 -35.90
C SER A 718 -21.22 -16.45 -36.31
N GLU A 719 -21.46 -17.67 -36.75
CA GLU A 719 -20.45 -18.54 -37.35
C GLU A 719 -20.21 -18.18 -38.82
N ILE A 720 -18.94 -18.13 -39.25
CA ILE A 720 -18.57 -17.80 -40.66
C ILE A 720 -18.35 -19.04 -41.51
N ASN A 721 -18.04 -20.20 -40.91
CA ASN A 721 -17.74 -21.41 -41.68
C ASN A 721 -19.03 -22.14 -42.12
N GLN A 722 -19.02 -22.61 -43.37
CA GLN A 722 -20.17 -23.14 -44.11
C GLN A 722 -20.86 -24.31 -43.40
N SER A 723 -22.16 -24.14 -43.16
CA SER A 723 -23.08 -25.01 -42.42
C SER A 723 -23.29 -26.44 -42.95
N ASP A 724 -22.53 -26.92 -43.94
CA ASP A 724 -22.76 -28.25 -44.55
C ASP A 724 -21.50 -29.03 -45.00
N ALA A 725 -20.28 -28.57 -44.66
CA ALA A 725 -19.06 -29.34 -44.96
C ALA A 725 -18.77 -30.38 -43.85
N LEU A 726 -18.61 -31.65 -44.22
CA LEU A 726 -18.22 -32.72 -43.31
C LEU A 726 -16.79 -32.49 -42.80
N VAL A 727 -16.61 -32.48 -41.48
CA VAL A 727 -15.30 -32.27 -40.85
C VAL A 727 -14.58 -33.60 -40.66
N SER A 728 -13.33 -33.70 -41.13
CA SER A 728 -12.50 -34.89 -40.95
C SER A 728 -12.06 -35.07 -39.49
N ARG A 729 -12.18 -36.29 -38.97
CA ARG A 729 -11.84 -36.64 -37.57
C ARG A 729 -10.34 -36.56 -37.25
N SER A 730 -9.47 -36.54 -38.28
CA SER A 730 -8.00 -36.65 -38.11
C SER A 730 -7.25 -35.32 -37.99
N LYS A 731 -7.90 -34.19 -38.29
CA LYS A 731 -7.25 -32.86 -38.30
C LYS A 731 -7.97 -31.90 -37.37
N PRO A 732 -7.22 -30.99 -36.70
CA PRO A 732 -7.84 -29.93 -35.90
C PRO A 732 -8.72 -29.06 -36.79
N HIS A 733 -9.97 -28.85 -36.37
CA HIS A 733 -10.92 -28.03 -37.10
C HIS A 733 -10.93 -26.61 -36.56
N THR A 734 -10.67 -25.62 -37.42
CA THR A 734 -10.69 -24.21 -37.01
C THR A 734 -12.09 -23.63 -37.19
N VAL A 735 -12.82 -23.40 -36.09
CA VAL A 735 -14.10 -22.68 -36.08
C VAL A 735 -13.84 -21.18 -36.00
N LYS A 736 -14.47 -20.41 -36.90
CA LYS A 736 -14.37 -18.96 -36.95
C LYS A 736 -15.69 -18.33 -36.52
N ILE A 737 -15.65 -17.65 -35.37
CA ILE A 737 -16.80 -17.01 -34.74
C ILE A 737 -16.65 -15.50 -34.88
N LEU A 738 -17.64 -14.87 -35.48
CA LEU A 738 -17.73 -13.42 -35.58
C LEU A 738 -18.53 -12.88 -34.39
N VAL A 739 -17.88 -12.06 -33.57
CA VAL A 739 -18.53 -11.32 -32.49
C VAL A 739 -18.64 -9.87 -32.93
N GLN A 740 -19.86 -9.39 -33.16
CA GLN A 740 -20.12 -8.05 -33.70
C GLN A 740 -21.01 -7.22 -32.78
N ARG A 741 -20.64 -5.95 -32.55
CA ARG A 741 -21.50 -4.97 -31.88
C ARG A 741 -22.49 -4.34 -32.87
N GLU A 742 -23.79 -4.38 -32.54
CA GLU A 742 -24.85 -3.82 -33.39
C GLU A 742 -25.08 -2.31 -33.19
N ASN A 743 -24.94 -1.82 -31.96
CA ASN A 743 -25.23 -0.43 -31.61
C ASN A 743 -23.96 0.43 -31.43
N LYS A 744 -24.14 1.76 -31.43
CA LYS A 744 -23.06 2.72 -31.19
C LYS A 744 -22.64 2.66 -29.71
N GLY A 745 -21.34 2.63 -29.46
CA GLY A 745 -20.78 2.80 -28.11
C GLY A 745 -20.79 4.25 -27.65
N PHE A 746 -20.46 4.47 -26.38
CA PHE A 746 -20.33 5.81 -25.80
C PHE A 746 -19.27 6.66 -26.52
N HIS A 747 -19.47 7.97 -26.58
CA HIS A 747 -18.56 8.92 -27.26
C HIS A 747 -17.13 8.89 -26.71
N ASN A 748 -16.97 8.63 -25.40
CA ASN A 748 -15.68 8.53 -24.72
C ASN A 748 -15.03 7.14 -24.85
N ASN A 749 -15.70 6.17 -25.49
CA ASN A 749 -15.29 4.77 -25.65
C ASN A 749 -15.09 3.96 -24.34
N PHE A 750 -15.42 4.52 -23.18
CA PHE A 750 -15.34 3.82 -21.89
C PHE A 750 -16.66 3.15 -21.54
N CYS A 751 -16.60 2.13 -20.69
CA CYS A 751 -17.80 1.51 -20.15
C CYS A 751 -18.47 2.44 -19.13
N HIS A 752 -19.80 2.33 -19.02
CA HIS A 752 -20.55 3.06 -18.01
C HIS A 752 -20.46 2.32 -16.66
N ALA A 753 -19.55 2.79 -15.80
CA ALA A 753 -19.30 2.24 -14.46
C ALA A 753 -19.11 3.37 -13.43
N PRO A 754 -20.17 4.09 -13.03
CA PRO A 754 -20.06 5.28 -12.18
C PRO A 754 -19.55 5.00 -10.75
N GLN A 755 -19.65 3.75 -10.28
CA GLN A 755 -19.17 3.34 -8.96
C GLN A 755 -17.71 2.88 -8.99
N TYR A 756 -17.15 2.60 -10.16
CA TYR A 756 -15.75 2.23 -10.28
C TYR A 756 -14.89 3.50 -10.35
N PRO A 757 -13.81 3.62 -9.56
CA PRO A 757 -13.06 4.88 -9.45
C PRO A 757 -12.29 5.29 -10.69
N LYS A 758 -12.10 4.39 -11.66
CA LYS A 758 -11.29 4.63 -12.86
C LYS A 758 -12.10 4.44 -14.13
N ASN A 759 -11.61 5.02 -15.23
CA ASN A 759 -12.15 4.72 -16.55
C ASN A 759 -11.77 3.29 -16.93
N LYS A 760 -12.76 2.49 -17.29
CA LYS A 760 -12.57 1.10 -17.72
C LYS A 760 -12.99 0.94 -19.18
N ASP A 761 -12.16 0.27 -19.95
CA ASP A 761 -12.48 -0.14 -21.32
C ASP A 761 -13.44 -1.32 -21.31
N GLU A 762 -14.31 -1.39 -22.32
CA GLU A 762 -15.21 -2.52 -22.51
C GLU A 762 -14.45 -3.77 -22.98
N GLY A 763 -14.43 -4.80 -22.14
CA GLY A 763 -13.86 -6.11 -22.40
C GLY A 763 -14.91 -7.21 -22.47
N TRP A 764 -14.59 -8.27 -23.21
CA TRP A 764 -15.44 -9.44 -23.39
C TRP A 764 -14.62 -10.72 -23.22
N ILE A 765 -15.22 -11.71 -22.58
CA ILE A 765 -14.64 -13.04 -22.39
C ILE A 765 -15.48 -14.03 -23.19
N VAL A 766 -14.89 -14.62 -24.22
CA VAL A 766 -15.54 -15.61 -25.08
C VAL A 766 -15.07 -16.99 -24.64
N VAL A 767 -16.03 -17.79 -24.18
CA VAL A 767 -15.84 -19.17 -23.74
C VAL A 767 -16.54 -20.09 -24.73
N LEU A 768 -15.82 -21.10 -25.22
CA LEU A 768 -16.37 -22.18 -26.02
C LEU A 768 -16.47 -23.43 -25.14
N THR A 769 -17.67 -23.99 -25.02
CA THR A 769 -17.90 -25.25 -24.29
C THR A 769 -18.53 -26.30 -25.17
N ASP A 770 -18.35 -27.57 -24.80
CA ASP A 770 -19.10 -28.69 -25.37
C ASP A 770 -20.52 -28.79 -24.76
N GLU A 771 -21.28 -29.82 -25.16
CA GLU A 771 -22.64 -30.11 -24.66
C GLU A 771 -22.67 -30.41 -23.14
N ASN A 772 -21.57 -30.89 -22.57
CA ASN A 772 -21.43 -31.19 -21.14
C ASN A 772 -20.83 -30.02 -20.35
N GLU A 773 -20.74 -28.84 -20.97
CA GLU A 773 -20.13 -27.63 -20.41
C GLU A 773 -18.63 -27.73 -20.09
N ASN A 774 -17.90 -28.68 -20.68
CA ASN A 774 -16.44 -28.73 -20.60
C ASN A 774 -15.82 -27.64 -21.47
N PHE A 775 -14.70 -27.07 -21.00
CA PHE A 775 -13.98 -26.06 -21.75
C PHE A 775 -13.32 -26.63 -23.02
N VAL A 776 -13.57 -25.98 -24.14
CA VAL A 776 -12.86 -26.23 -25.41
C VAL A 776 -11.86 -25.12 -25.68
N ALA A 777 -12.27 -23.86 -25.47
CA ALA A 777 -11.40 -22.71 -25.65
C ALA A 777 -11.84 -21.49 -24.85
N PHE A 778 -10.88 -20.63 -24.54
CA PHE A 778 -11.08 -19.36 -23.82
C PHE A 778 -10.34 -18.24 -24.54
N LYS A 779 -10.99 -17.10 -24.78
CA LYS A 779 -10.34 -15.94 -25.37
C LYS A 779 -10.91 -14.63 -24.84
N ARG A 780 -10.01 -13.69 -24.51
CA ARG A 780 -10.37 -12.31 -24.16
C ARG A 780 -10.39 -11.43 -25.41
N LEU A 781 -11.42 -10.60 -25.52
CA LEU A 781 -11.60 -9.59 -26.55
C LEU A 781 -11.61 -8.21 -25.89
N GLN A 782 -10.89 -7.26 -26.50
CA GLN A 782 -10.92 -5.86 -26.09
C GLN A 782 -11.46 -4.99 -27.22
N GLY A 783 -12.27 -4.00 -26.88
CA GLY A 783 -12.58 -2.88 -27.78
C GLY A 783 -13.34 -3.26 -29.06
N LEU A 784 -14.55 -3.80 -28.93
CA LEU A 784 -15.53 -3.85 -30.03
C LEU A 784 -16.03 -2.42 -30.33
N LYS A 785 -15.19 -1.61 -31.00
CA LYS A 785 -15.37 -0.16 -31.20
C LYS A 785 -15.94 0.13 -32.59
N GLN A 786 -17.04 0.90 -32.65
CA GLN A 786 -17.53 1.51 -33.88
C GLN A 786 -16.87 2.88 -34.07
N HIS A 787 -15.73 2.92 -34.74
CA HIS A 787 -15.16 4.18 -35.23
C HIS A 787 -15.82 4.57 -36.56
N GLY A 788 -16.01 5.88 -36.78
CA GLY A 788 -16.47 6.39 -38.07
C GLY A 788 -15.67 5.83 -39.25
N ASN A 789 -16.33 5.62 -40.38
CA ASN A 789 -15.85 5.15 -41.70
C ASN A 789 -14.86 3.96 -41.81
N GLN A 790 -14.29 3.41 -40.73
CA GLN A 790 -13.50 2.16 -40.75
C GLN A 790 -14.20 1.02 -39.99
N LYS A 791 -14.38 -0.10 -40.68
CA LYS A 791 -15.18 -1.28 -40.28
C LYS A 791 -14.46 -2.21 -39.27
N ASN A 792 -14.31 -1.81 -38.00
CA ASN A 792 -13.88 -2.74 -36.93
C ASN A 792 -14.98 -2.99 -35.87
N ASN A 793 -16.24 -3.07 -36.28
CA ASN A 793 -17.37 -3.42 -35.39
C ASN A 793 -17.40 -4.91 -35.00
N SER A 794 -16.54 -5.72 -35.61
CA SER A 794 -16.60 -7.17 -35.54
C SER A 794 -15.22 -7.76 -35.32
N SER A 795 -15.07 -8.57 -34.28
CA SER A 795 -13.86 -9.33 -34.00
C SER A 795 -14.05 -10.77 -34.45
N LEU A 796 -13.12 -11.24 -35.28
CA LEU A 796 -13.07 -12.64 -35.69
C LEU A 796 -12.27 -13.44 -34.66
N VAL A 797 -12.93 -14.39 -34.01
CA VAL A 797 -12.28 -15.34 -33.10
C VAL A 797 -12.17 -16.70 -33.78
N SER A 798 -10.95 -17.14 -34.00
CA SER A 798 -10.65 -18.49 -34.47
C SER A 798 -10.33 -19.41 -33.29
N PHE A 799 -11.06 -20.51 -33.18
CA PHE A 799 -10.82 -21.57 -32.22
C PHE A 799 -10.39 -22.84 -32.95
N ASN A 800 -9.34 -23.51 -32.47
CA ASN A 800 -8.97 -24.82 -32.98
C ASN A 800 -9.59 -25.88 -32.08
N ILE A 801 -10.46 -26.71 -32.65
CA ILE A 801 -11.16 -27.76 -31.94
C ILE A 801 -10.51 -29.09 -32.29
N ASN A 802 -10.09 -29.83 -31.26
CA ASN A 802 -9.68 -31.23 -31.39
C ASN A 802 -10.91 -32.10 -31.15
N ILE A 803 -11.24 -32.95 -32.12
CA ILE A 803 -12.38 -33.86 -32.03
C ILE A 803 -11.93 -35.10 -31.24
N PRO A 804 -12.55 -35.44 -30.10
CA PRO A 804 -12.14 -36.62 -29.33
C PRO A 804 -12.44 -37.93 -30.09
N ASP A 805 -11.50 -38.87 -30.10
CA ASP A 805 -11.62 -40.16 -30.80
C ASP A 805 -12.79 -41.04 -30.28
N ASN A 806 -13.18 -40.81 -29.03
CA ASN A 806 -14.20 -41.58 -28.28
C ASN A 806 -15.65 -41.20 -28.61
N VAL A 807 -15.91 -40.23 -29.51
CA VAL A 807 -17.29 -39.85 -29.83
C VAL A 807 -17.82 -40.62 -31.04
N ASP A 808 -18.80 -41.48 -30.81
CA ASP A 808 -19.53 -42.21 -31.87
C ASP A 808 -20.63 -41.38 -32.54
N ALA A 809 -20.96 -40.21 -31.97
CA ALA A 809 -21.92 -39.28 -32.56
C ALA A 809 -21.39 -38.68 -33.87
N ASN A 810 -22.29 -38.53 -34.86
CA ASN A 810 -22.00 -37.88 -36.14
C ASN A 810 -22.19 -36.35 -36.09
N THR A 811 -22.67 -35.83 -34.97
CA THR A 811 -22.92 -34.39 -34.75
C THR A 811 -22.42 -34.03 -33.36
N LEU A 812 -21.64 -32.96 -33.25
CA LEU A 812 -21.20 -32.36 -32.00
C LEU A 812 -21.91 -31.02 -31.82
N VAL A 813 -22.39 -30.74 -30.60
CA VAL A 813 -23.01 -29.47 -30.22
C VAL A 813 -21.99 -28.66 -29.43
N TYR A 814 -21.83 -27.39 -29.80
CA TYR A 814 -20.95 -26.46 -29.10
C TYR A 814 -21.72 -25.20 -28.71
N HIS A 815 -21.38 -24.67 -27.53
CA HIS A 815 -21.94 -23.44 -26.99
C HIS A 815 -20.87 -22.36 -26.92
N VAL A 816 -21.14 -21.22 -27.56
CA VAL A 816 -20.37 -19.99 -27.43
C VAL A 816 -21.03 -19.13 -26.38
N LYS A 817 -20.32 -18.87 -25.28
CA LYS A 817 -20.77 -18.03 -24.18
C LYS A 817 -19.88 -16.79 -24.14
N CYS A 818 -20.46 -15.61 -24.38
CA CYS A 818 -19.77 -14.34 -24.39
C CYS A 818 -20.21 -13.52 -23.18
N TYR A 819 -19.31 -13.39 -22.21
CA TYR A 819 -19.54 -12.66 -20.96
C TYR A 819 -18.91 -11.29 -21.02
N SER A 820 -19.58 -10.28 -20.46
CA SER A 820 -18.95 -8.97 -20.28
C SER A 820 -18.02 -9.00 -19.07
N ASP A 821 -16.90 -8.26 -19.14
CA ASP A 821 -16.04 -8.04 -17.98
C ASP A 821 -16.47 -6.82 -17.12
N SER A 822 -17.50 -6.09 -17.57
CA SER A 822 -17.88 -4.79 -17.04
C SER A 822 -19.34 -4.70 -16.63
N TYR A 823 -20.25 -5.30 -17.40
CA TYR A 823 -21.69 -5.14 -17.21
C TYR A 823 -22.33 -6.41 -16.67
N MET A 824 -23.23 -6.24 -15.71
CA MET A 824 -24.03 -7.33 -15.14
C MET A 824 -25.27 -7.59 -16.00
N GLY A 825 -25.63 -8.86 -16.20
CA GLY A 825 -26.84 -9.25 -16.90
C GLY A 825 -26.81 -9.08 -18.42
N LEU A 826 -25.66 -8.77 -19.02
CA LEU A 826 -25.46 -8.62 -20.47
C LEU A 826 -24.60 -9.74 -21.08
N ASP A 827 -24.99 -10.99 -20.80
CA ASP A 827 -24.32 -12.17 -21.33
C ASP A 827 -25.01 -12.69 -22.60
N TYR A 828 -24.23 -13.08 -23.60
CA TYR A 828 -24.72 -13.52 -24.91
C TYR A 828 -24.31 -14.97 -25.20
N PHE A 829 -25.28 -15.79 -25.61
CA PHE A 829 -25.09 -17.21 -25.86
C PHE A 829 -25.47 -17.54 -27.29
N HIS A 830 -24.70 -18.41 -27.94
CA HIS A 830 -25.00 -18.94 -29.26
C HIS A 830 -24.61 -20.41 -29.33
N THR A 831 -25.51 -21.26 -29.83
CA THR A 831 -25.28 -22.69 -29.99
C THR A 831 -25.18 -23.01 -31.47
N PHE A 832 -24.16 -23.77 -31.85
CA PHE A 832 -23.98 -24.26 -33.21
C PHE A 832 -23.62 -25.75 -33.20
N THR A 833 -23.79 -26.41 -34.35
CA THR A 833 -23.55 -27.85 -34.48
C THR A 833 -22.56 -28.14 -35.60
N VAL A 834 -21.65 -29.07 -35.35
CA VAL A 834 -20.61 -29.50 -36.29
C VAL A 834 -20.89 -30.94 -36.69
N LYS A 835 -21.05 -31.19 -38.00
CA LYS A 835 -21.25 -32.55 -38.55
C LYS A 835 -19.91 -33.18 -38.89
N LEU A 836 -19.67 -34.39 -38.40
CA LEU A 836 -18.43 -35.14 -38.59
C LEU A 836 -18.54 -36.12 -39.77
N GLU A 837 -17.40 -36.41 -40.42
CA GLU A 837 -17.31 -37.55 -41.34
C GLU A 837 -17.65 -38.87 -40.59
N PRO A 838 -18.46 -39.77 -41.21
CA PRO A 838 -18.74 -41.08 -40.61
C PRO A 838 -17.43 -41.87 -40.45
N LYS A 839 -17.24 -42.55 -39.30
CA LYS A 839 -16.09 -43.46 -39.10
C LYS A 839 -16.05 -44.45 -40.28
N LYS A 840 -14.97 -44.47 -41.05
CA LYS A 840 -14.71 -45.56 -41.99
C LYS A 840 -14.60 -46.84 -41.15
N LYS A 841 -15.51 -47.79 -41.40
CA LYS A 841 -15.51 -49.11 -40.76
C LYS A 841 -14.21 -49.86 -41.03
#